data_AF-A0A8J3QIA5-F1
#
_entry.id   AF-A0A8J3QIA5-F1
#
_cell.length_a   1.000
_cell.length_b   1.000
_cell.length_c   1.000
_cell.angle_alpha   90.00
_cell.angle_beta   90.00
_cell.angle_gamma   90.00
#
_symmetry.space_group_name_H-M   'P 1'
#
loop_
_entity.id
_entity.type
_entity.pdbx_description
1 polymer ?
#
loop_
_entity_poly.entity_id
_entity_poly.type
_entity_poly.pdbx_seq_one_letter_code
_entity_poly.pdbx_strand_id
1 'polypeptide(L)'
;MSQRSVRLLAATTATLLMAGVFAAVHDPGSRALRPAAALTSLDLTSANRRTPIAGLYDWSKAGYRAGAALPGPAEINPSATCQITAAELASQFGVVANDSADDSAGLQAAIDYARTNCSAGASYTRLSLITLPAGTLRVSQQLGVDADYLIIRGAGSGVSGTRIVFRPDANTRYDALTPDGSDWDEDGMTSGSAKGGWIWPGRGLFRVQSRGVHSSYASEYAAAPANRRDLFEGTVNVHWKAGLKLRGKPGDTAFAARTGDTVVYLASSGSLAAFTAGSLVNVRAANSLSFYAQQDIQPADGTLQNIHMRQQIFTVAAVDTTNRTITLDKPLEYDVPVTSTSDGSAAIDGAVYDSKASPIVDPVLGVGFENFTLTQEMPGLNPADAVHNYGNMSPADQMHGIVFKWAANSWVRGIRTEMTGSHPIVTEEAYRLQIVDNYLDGSWNKGKGGNGYFRGSRVWDSVYAGNVTRNLRHFTFQWSASGNVAIGNDFDSDVNLHGGWERNNLIELNTVTVPYEHRSGSCSANCGEEGGGGPDASTWFPIWWAAGKKAVKWSGSSGPRNVFFNNTMTKQVSAGTAYTPYYADHQRIYQFGWSGTAWRHLAVAGTPIPDWSGREQLTYTGGNGIDATRTDAGQSLFLRGLTPGLPSPTPTASPSASPSPSPSPSPSPSVSPPPSGCLTVRTVKTSTWSTGYGMDVFIKNNCATTTLAWNVQFDLPAGTTVASHWSATKTQSGQHFTFVNVSFNGDIRAGQEEDFGFNASGTGNPVNLTVR
;
A
#
# COMPACT_ATOMS: atom_id res chain seq x y z
N MET A 1 8.31 72.85 5.50
CA MET A 1 9.51 73.59 5.93
C MET A 1 10.14 72.79 7.05
N SER A 2 11.37 72.29 7.06
CA SER A 2 12.51 72.31 6.14
C SER A 2 13.29 71.03 6.43
N GLN A 3 13.80 70.40 5.37
CA GLN A 3 14.82 69.35 5.39
C GLN A 3 16.12 69.83 6.06
N ARG A 4 16.94 68.87 6.52
CA ARG A 4 18.39 68.73 6.27
C ARG A 4 18.82 67.33 6.74
N SER A 5 19.19 66.40 5.86
CA SER A 5 20.52 66.21 5.24
C SER A 5 21.55 65.61 6.22
N VAL A 6 22.42 64.63 5.95
CA VAL A 6 22.70 63.61 4.90
C VAL A 6 24.11 63.03 5.25
N ARG A 7 24.35 61.72 5.02
CA ARG A 7 25.67 61.01 4.84
C ARG A 7 26.62 60.88 6.07
N LEU A 8 27.58 59.96 6.20
CA LEU A 8 28.24 58.95 5.34
C LEU A 8 28.94 57.85 6.21
N LEU A 9 29.46 56.83 5.53
CA LEU A 9 30.10 55.55 5.88
C LEU A 9 31.34 55.49 6.83
N ALA A 10 31.55 54.23 7.31
CA ALA A 10 32.80 53.45 7.50
C ALA A 10 33.62 53.60 8.79
N ALA A 11 33.80 52.49 9.54
CA ALA A 11 35.03 51.65 9.52
C ALA A 11 35.08 50.67 10.72
N THR A 12 35.76 49.56 10.48
CA THR A 12 36.07 48.38 11.30
C THR A 12 36.82 48.62 12.61
N THR A 13 36.56 47.79 13.63
CA THR A 13 37.57 47.31 14.59
C THR A 13 37.23 45.90 15.10
N ALA A 14 38.23 45.03 15.09
CA ALA A 14 38.23 43.68 15.63
C ALA A 14 38.68 43.68 17.11
N THR A 15 38.14 42.79 17.94
CA THR A 15 38.78 42.40 19.20
C THR A 15 38.52 40.94 19.55
N LEU A 16 39.58 40.35 20.10
CA LEU A 16 39.89 38.95 20.38
C LEU A 16 38.97 38.19 21.36
N LEU A 17 39.05 36.87 21.16
CA LEU A 17 38.74 35.75 22.05
C LEU A 17 39.03 35.97 23.55
N MET A 18 38.09 35.50 24.38
CA MET A 18 38.41 34.78 25.61
C MET A 18 37.58 33.50 25.67
N ALA A 19 38.27 32.36 25.68
CA ALA A 19 37.71 31.04 25.86
C ALA A 19 37.33 30.84 27.34
N GLY A 20 36.03 30.71 27.62
CA GLY A 20 35.50 30.22 28.88
C GLY A 20 35.06 28.77 28.73
N VAL A 21 35.77 27.85 29.36
CA VAL A 21 35.41 26.43 29.45
C VAL A 21 34.17 26.32 30.34
N PHE A 22 33.00 26.10 29.74
CA PHE A 22 31.82 25.61 30.46
C PHE A 22 31.84 24.09 30.40
N ALA A 23 32.06 23.47 31.56
CA ALA A 23 31.83 22.05 31.76
C ALA A 23 30.33 21.76 31.56
N ALA A 24 29.99 21.11 30.45
CA ALA A 24 28.64 20.64 30.17
C ALA A 24 28.31 19.49 31.15
N VAL A 25 27.47 19.80 32.13
CA VAL A 25 26.74 18.80 32.90
C VAL A 25 25.86 18.05 31.88
N HIS A 26 26.20 16.77 31.64
CA HIS A 26 25.42 15.91 30.77
C HIS A 26 24.05 15.66 31.41
N ASP A 27 23.01 16.21 30.82
CA ASP A 27 21.63 15.80 31.04
C ASP A 27 21.43 14.44 30.34
N PRO A 28 21.10 13.34 31.04
CA PRO A 28 20.93 12.01 30.43
C PRO A 28 19.55 11.86 29.77
N GLY A 29 19.06 12.93 29.12
CA GLY A 29 17.68 13.11 28.70
C GLY A 29 17.51 13.48 27.24
N SER A 30 18.24 12.88 26.30
CA SER A 30 17.84 12.88 24.88
C SER A 30 18.32 11.61 24.18
N ARG A 31 17.69 10.48 24.50
CA ARG A 31 17.68 9.36 23.56
C ARG A 31 16.88 9.85 22.35
N ALA A 32 17.57 10.20 21.27
CA ALA A 32 16.94 10.25 19.96
C ALA A 32 16.18 8.93 19.80
N LEU A 33 14.85 9.00 19.65
CA LEU A 33 14.03 7.84 19.35
C LEU A 33 14.58 7.22 18.07
N ARG A 34 15.28 6.09 18.19
CA ARG A 34 15.61 5.26 17.03
C ARG A 34 14.26 4.82 16.43
N PRO A 35 13.99 5.04 15.13
CA PRO A 35 12.84 4.45 14.49
C PRO A 35 12.89 2.93 14.74
N ALA A 36 11.80 2.36 15.27
CA ALA A 36 11.67 0.92 15.28
C ALA A 36 11.43 0.47 13.84
N ALA A 37 12.20 -0.53 13.37
CA ALA A 37 11.93 -1.17 12.09
C ALA A 37 10.51 -1.74 12.08
N ALA A 38 9.88 -1.83 10.90
CA ALA A 38 8.59 -2.47 10.75
C ALA A 38 8.56 -3.85 11.43
N LEU A 39 7.46 -4.18 12.10
CA LEU A 39 7.25 -5.46 12.77
C LEU A 39 6.91 -6.51 11.71
N THR A 40 7.95 -7.11 11.14
CA THR A 40 7.80 -8.12 10.10
C THR A 40 7.51 -9.51 10.66
N SER A 41 6.93 -10.38 9.83
CA SER A 41 6.71 -11.80 10.15
C SER A 41 5.76 -12.04 11.34
N LEU A 42 4.87 -11.10 11.65
CA LEU A 42 3.86 -11.24 12.71
C LEU A 42 2.98 -12.48 12.47
N ASP A 43 2.65 -13.22 13.54
CA ASP A 43 1.59 -14.22 13.48
C ASP A 43 0.22 -13.52 13.37
N LEU A 44 -0.28 -13.43 12.13
CA LEU A 44 -1.57 -12.82 11.81
C LEU A 44 -2.70 -13.85 11.72
N THR A 45 -2.50 -15.08 12.20
CA THR A 45 -3.55 -16.10 12.16
C THR A 45 -4.61 -15.87 13.23
N SER A 46 -5.78 -16.48 13.04
CA SER A 46 -6.86 -16.55 14.01
C SER A 46 -6.39 -17.13 15.36
N ALA A 47 -5.37 -18.01 15.32
CA ALA A 47 -4.73 -18.57 16.50
C ALA A 47 -3.86 -17.56 17.28
N ASN A 48 -3.65 -16.33 16.81
CA ASN A 48 -3.01 -15.27 17.58
C ASN A 48 -3.95 -14.07 17.80
N ARG A 49 -5.25 -14.18 17.51
CA ARG A 49 -6.20 -13.10 17.74
C ARG A 49 -6.47 -12.92 19.21
N ARG A 50 -6.38 -11.67 19.68
CA ARG A 50 -6.85 -11.27 20.99
C ARG A 50 -8.38 -11.39 21.03
N THR A 51 -8.91 -11.76 22.20
CA THR A 51 -10.36 -11.74 22.43
C THR A 51 -10.90 -10.33 22.18
N PRO A 52 -12.00 -10.16 21.42
CA PRO A 52 -12.58 -8.84 21.14
C PRO A 52 -12.84 -8.05 22.43
N ILE A 53 -12.46 -6.78 22.40
CA ILE A 53 -12.58 -5.89 23.57
C ILE A 53 -13.96 -5.24 23.55
N ALA A 54 -14.72 -5.41 24.63
CA ALA A 54 -16.07 -4.87 24.73
C ALA A 54 -16.12 -3.35 24.49
N GLY A 55 -16.95 -2.92 23.55
CA GLY A 55 -17.12 -1.52 23.16
C GLY A 55 -16.23 -1.07 22.00
N LEU A 56 -15.29 -1.90 21.54
CA LEU A 56 -14.57 -1.70 20.28
C LEU A 56 -15.17 -2.56 19.16
N TYR A 57 -14.76 -2.29 17.92
CA TYR A 57 -15.09 -3.15 16.80
C TYR A 57 -14.39 -4.50 16.91
N ASP A 58 -15.00 -5.56 16.39
CA ASP A 58 -14.41 -6.90 16.35
C ASP A 58 -13.59 -7.10 15.07
N TRP A 59 -12.27 -6.94 15.18
CA TRP A 59 -11.34 -7.19 14.08
C TRP A 59 -10.91 -8.65 13.95
N SER A 60 -11.41 -9.59 14.76
CA SER A 60 -10.90 -10.98 14.81
C SER A 60 -10.90 -11.69 13.45
N LYS A 61 -11.82 -11.29 12.56
CA LYS A 61 -11.98 -11.81 11.20
C LYS A 61 -11.29 -10.98 10.11
N ALA A 62 -10.44 -10.02 10.45
CA ALA A 62 -9.65 -9.29 9.47
C ALA A 62 -8.53 -10.18 8.89
N GLY A 63 -8.22 -9.98 7.62
CA GLY A 63 -7.13 -10.65 6.90
C GLY A 63 -7.58 -11.81 6.02
N TYR A 64 -6.60 -12.47 5.40
CA TYR A 64 -6.81 -13.56 4.45
C TYR A 64 -7.75 -14.63 5.03
N ARG A 65 -8.89 -14.86 4.36
CA ARG A 65 -9.92 -15.85 4.77
C ARG A 65 -10.27 -15.79 6.27
N ALA A 66 -10.44 -14.58 6.80
CA ALA A 66 -10.75 -14.33 8.20
C ALA A 66 -9.67 -14.80 9.19
N GLY A 67 -8.40 -14.58 8.85
CA GLY A 67 -7.25 -14.93 9.68
C GLY A 67 -6.75 -16.36 9.47
N ALA A 68 -6.97 -16.97 8.30
CA ALA A 68 -6.24 -18.18 7.94
C ALA A 68 -4.76 -17.85 7.70
N ALA A 69 -3.88 -18.85 7.87
CA ALA A 69 -2.49 -18.71 7.46
C ALA A 69 -2.39 -18.45 5.95
N LEU A 70 -1.42 -17.64 5.53
CA LEU A 70 -1.13 -17.49 4.10
C LEU A 70 -0.63 -18.82 3.53
N PRO A 71 -0.96 -19.14 2.26
CA PRO A 71 -0.52 -20.37 1.62
C PRO A 71 1.00 -20.59 1.70
N GLY A 72 1.36 -21.83 2.03
CA GLY A 72 2.70 -22.38 1.95
C GLY A 72 2.79 -23.49 0.90
N PRO A 73 3.85 -24.33 0.95
CA PRO A 73 4.03 -25.42 0.00
C PRO A 73 2.89 -26.45 -0.03
N ALA A 74 2.22 -26.67 1.12
CA ALA A 74 1.16 -27.67 1.24
C ALA A 74 -0.13 -27.30 0.49
N GLU A 75 -0.37 -26.02 0.27
CA GLU A 75 -1.56 -25.52 -0.43
C GLU A 75 -1.35 -25.41 -1.95
N ILE A 76 -0.14 -25.65 -2.46
CA ILE A 76 0.14 -25.63 -3.91
C ILE A 76 -0.54 -26.84 -4.57
N ASN A 77 -1.13 -26.63 -5.74
CA ASN A 77 -1.76 -27.68 -6.53
C ASN A 77 -0.74 -28.77 -6.87
N PRO A 78 -0.95 -30.04 -6.46
CA PRO A 78 0.03 -31.09 -6.68
C PRO A 78 0.21 -31.47 -8.16
N SER A 79 -0.67 -31.03 -9.06
CA SER A 79 -0.50 -31.24 -10.49
C SER A 79 0.65 -30.38 -11.03
N ALA A 80 1.65 -31.03 -11.63
CA ALA A 80 2.75 -30.34 -12.32
C ALA A 80 2.24 -29.41 -13.42
N THR A 81 1.12 -29.75 -14.07
CA THR A 81 0.49 -28.90 -15.09
C THR A 81 0.00 -27.56 -14.56
N CYS A 82 -0.14 -27.39 -13.24
CA CYS A 82 -0.57 -26.15 -12.59
C CYS A 82 0.56 -25.51 -11.78
N GLN A 83 1.80 -25.97 -11.98
CA GLN A 83 3.01 -25.40 -11.39
C GLN A 83 3.97 -25.04 -12.53
N ILE A 84 3.77 -23.87 -13.13
CA ILE A 84 4.63 -23.38 -14.21
C ILE A 84 5.96 -22.94 -13.60
N THR A 85 7.02 -23.69 -13.90
CA THR A 85 8.38 -23.39 -13.46
C THR A 85 9.02 -22.27 -14.29
N ALA A 86 10.12 -21.69 -13.81
CA ALA A 86 10.87 -20.69 -14.57
C ALA A 86 11.40 -21.24 -15.92
N ALA A 87 11.76 -22.53 -15.97
CA ALA A 87 12.22 -23.18 -17.19
C ALA A 87 11.08 -23.38 -18.20
N GLU A 88 9.87 -23.69 -17.73
CA GLU A 88 8.67 -23.79 -18.58
C GLU A 88 8.20 -22.42 -19.04
N LEU A 89 8.27 -21.38 -18.19
CA LEU A 89 8.05 -19.99 -18.59
C LEU A 89 8.94 -19.60 -19.79
N ALA A 90 10.24 -19.90 -19.71
CA ALA A 90 11.15 -19.64 -20.82
C ALA A 90 10.85 -20.48 -22.06
N SER A 91 10.72 -21.79 -21.92
CA SER A 91 10.63 -22.71 -23.06
C SER A 91 9.25 -22.78 -23.73
N GLN A 92 8.16 -22.55 -22.99
CA GLN A 92 6.78 -22.69 -23.47
C GLN A 92 6.10 -21.34 -23.70
N PHE A 93 6.47 -20.31 -22.94
CA PHE A 93 5.84 -19.00 -22.98
C PHE A 93 6.78 -17.88 -23.47
N GLY A 94 8.06 -18.18 -23.70
CA GLY A 94 9.03 -17.21 -24.19
C GLY A 94 9.40 -16.12 -23.16
N VAL A 95 9.21 -16.38 -21.87
CA VAL A 95 9.54 -15.45 -20.79
C VAL A 95 10.96 -15.72 -20.29
N VAL A 96 11.93 -14.88 -20.68
CA VAL A 96 13.35 -15.13 -20.45
C VAL A 96 14.00 -13.92 -19.79
N ALA A 97 14.50 -14.12 -18.56
CA ALA A 97 15.17 -13.03 -17.84
C ALA A 97 16.46 -12.58 -18.56
N ASN A 98 16.67 -11.26 -18.56
CA ASN A 98 17.87 -10.57 -19.06
C ASN A 98 18.11 -10.67 -20.58
N ASP A 99 17.11 -11.04 -21.37
CA ASP A 99 17.26 -11.14 -22.83
C ASP A 99 16.92 -9.83 -23.59
N SER A 100 16.43 -8.83 -22.85
CA SER A 100 15.96 -7.52 -23.36
C SER A 100 14.67 -7.55 -24.18
N ALA A 101 14.07 -8.72 -24.40
CA ALA A 101 12.77 -8.87 -25.04
C ALA A 101 11.65 -8.38 -24.11
N ASP A 102 10.46 -8.20 -24.68
CA ASP A 102 9.25 -7.87 -23.91
C ASP A 102 8.53 -9.16 -23.53
N ASP A 103 8.42 -9.42 -22.23
CA ASP A 103 7.84 -10.62 -21.64
C ASP A 103 6.31 -10.53 -21.48
N SER A 104 5.68 -9.39 -21.82
CA SER A 104 4.25 -9.15 -21.54
C SER A 104 3.35 -10.25 -22.08
N ALA A 105 3.51 -10.61 -23.36
CA ALA A 105 2.68 -11.60 -24.02
C ALA A 105 2.87 -13.01 -23.42
N GLY A 106 4.11 -13.36 -23.08
CA GLY A 106 4.45 -14.64 -22.46
C GLY A 106 3.89 -14.78 -21.05
N LEU A 107 4.04 -13.74 -20.23
CA LEU A 107 3.48 -13.69 -18.87
C LEU A 107 1.95 -13.74 -18.91
N GLN A 108 1.31 -13.01 -19.82
CA GLN A 108 -0.14 -13.06 -19.99
C GLN A 108 -0.60 -14.46 -20.43
N ALA A 109 0.09 -15.08 -21.40
CA ALA A 109 -0.23 -16.44 -21.85
C ALA A 109 -0.08 -17.48 -20.73
N ALA A 110 0.89 -17.34 -19.84
CA ALA A 110 1.05 -18.22 -18.68
C ALA A 110 -0.12 -18.08 -17.68
N ILE A 111 -0.59 -16.85 -17.45
CA ILE A 111 -1.78 -16.58 -16.63
C ILE A 111 -3.03 -17.17 -17.29
N ASP A 112 -3.20 -16.96 -18.60
CA ASP A 112 -4.34 -17.47 -19.38
C ASP A 112 -4.37 -19.01 -19.38
N TYR A 113 -3.20 -19.64 -19.46
CA TYR A 113 -3.05 -21.07 -19.34
C TYR A 113 -3.48 -21.56 -17.95
N ALA A 114 -3.04 -20.91 -16.86
CA ALA A 114 -3.46 -21.26 -15.51
C ALA A 114 -4.97 -21.08 -15.32
N ARG A 115 -5.55 -19.99 -15.83
CA ARG A 115 -7.00 -19.75 -15.81
C ARG A 115 -7.76 -20.89 -16.50
N THR A 116 -7.36 -21.24 -17.72
CA THR A 116 -8.07 -22.19 -18.56
C THR A 116 -7.95 -23.62 -18.03
N ASN A 117 -6.75 -24.01 -17.59
CA ASN A 117 -6.44 -25.42 -17.29
C ASN A 117 -6.51 -25.75 -15.80
N CYS A 118 -6.42 -24.76 -14.92
CA CYS A 118 -6.26 -25.02 -13.48
C CYS A 118 -7.37 -24.43 -12.62
N SER A 119 -7.92 -23.24 -12.92
CA SER A 119 -8.87 -22.56 -12.02
C SER A 119 -10.13 -23.38 -11.72
N ALA A 120 -10.68 -24.12 -12.70
CA ALA A 120 -11.89 -24.93 -12.48
C ALA A 120 -11.71 -26.05 -11.43
N GLY A 121 -10.49 -26.55 -11.23
CA GLY A 121 -10.15 -27.57 -10.23
C GLY A 121 -9.37 -27.02 -9.02
N ALA A 122 -9.17 -25.71 -8.97
CA ALA A 122 -8.39 -25.06 -7.93
C ALA A 122 -9.25 -24.72 -6.71
N SER A 123 -8.58 -24.48 -5.58
CA SER A 123 -9.21 -24.06 -4.33
C SER A 123 -8.15 -23.46 -3.40
N TYR A 124 -8.54 -22.99 -2.23
CA TYR A 124 -7.61 -22.49 -1.22
C TYR A 124 -6.61 -23.53 -0.67
N THR A 125 -6.73 -24.80 -1.05
CA THR A 125 -5.75 -25.86 -0.72
C THR A 125 -5.14 -26.50 -1.98
N ARG A 126 -5.39 -25.90 -3.16
CA ARG A 126 -4.89 -26.37 -4.46
C ARG A 126 -4.61 -25.17 -5.38
N LEU A 127 -3.70 -24.31 -4.99
CA LEU A 127 -3.37 -23.08 -5.73
C LEU A 127 -2.40 -23.35 -6.88
N SER A 128 -2.68 -22.78 -8.04
CA SER A 128 -1.74 -22.77 -9.16
C SER A 128 -0.53 -21.91 -8.83
N LEU A 129 0.63 -22.26 -9.36
CA LEU A 129 1.88 -21.52 -9.14
C LEU A 129 2.52 -21.14 -10.48
N ILE A 130 2.88 -19.88 -10.63
CA ILE A 130 3.80 -19.39 -11.65
C ILE A 130 5.07 -18.93 -10.94
N THR A 131 6.20 -19.56 -11.26
CA THR A 131 7.52 -19.23 -10.69
C THR A 131 8.32 -18.40 -11.68
N LEU A 132 8.55 -17.13 -11.37
CA LEU A 132 9.33 -16.22 -12.20
C LEU A 132 10.84 -16.49 -12.04
N PRO A 133 11.65 -16.41 -13.11
CA PRO A 133 13.10 -16.54 -13.05
C PRO A 133 13.75 -15.41 -12.25
N ALA A 134 14.94 -15.68 -11.71
CA ALA A 134 15.84 -14.63 -11.24
C ALA A 134 16.35 -13.78 -12.43
N GLY A 135 16.57 -12.49 -12.20
CA GLY A 135 16.96 -11.53 -13.22
C GLY A 135 15.82 -10.61 -13.65
N THR A 136 16.07 -9.86 -14.73
CA THR A 136 15.18 -8.80 -15.20
C THR A 136 14.22 -9.30 -16.27
N LEU A 137 12.92 -9.17 -16.01
CA LEU A 137 11.85 -9.30 -16.99
C LEU A 137 11.39 -7.91 -17.40
N ARG A 138 11.12 -7.68 -18.69
CA ARG A 138 10.62 -6.40 -19.19
C ARG A 138 9.18 -6.56 -19.60
N VAL A 139 8.34 -5.65 -19.14
CA VAL A 139 6.91 -5.65 -19.44
C VAL A 139 6.53 -4.28 -19.97
N SER A 140 5.68 -4.23 -20.98
CA SER A 140 5.13 -2.99 -21.52
C SER A 140 3.61 -2.93 -21.45
N GLN A 141 2.94 -4.03 -21.14
CA GLN A 141 1.48 -4.12 -21.07
C GLN A 141 0.99 -4.45 -19.66
N GLN A 142 -0.22 -3.99 -19.34
CA GLN A 142 -0.94 -4.45 -18.16
C GLN A 142 -1.21 -5.96 -18.26
N LEU A 143 -0.91 -6.69 -17.19
CA LEU A 143 -1.20 -8.11 -17.05
C LEU A 143 -2.51 -8.30 -16.30
N GLY A 144 -3.50 -8.88 -16.98
CA GLY A 144 -4.76 -9.28 -16.38
C GLY A 144 -4.59 -10.58 -15.60
N VAL A 145 -4.75 -10.50 -14.28
CA VAL A 145 -4.61 -11.64 -13.35
C VAL A 145 -5.98 -12.09 -12.91
N ASP A 146 -6.62 -12.93 -13.73
CA ASP A 146 -7.99 -13.41 -13.56
C ASP A 146 -8.11 -14.94 -13.53
N ALA A 147 -7.00 -15.60 -13.20
CA ALA A 147 -6.99 -16.98 -12.78
C ALA A 147 -7.24 -17.04 -11.26
N ASP A 148 -8.36 -17.65 -10.86
CA ASP A 148 -8.62 -17.92 -9.45
C ASP A 148 -7.54 -18.85 -8.87
N TYR A 149 -7.21 -18.61 -7.60
CA TYR A 149 -6.28 -19.40 -6.80
C TYR A 149 -4.88 -19.47 -7.41
N LEU A 150 -4.38 -18.36 -7.94
CA LEU A 150 -3.06 -18.26 -8.57
C LEU A 150 -2.04 -17.56 -7.66
N ILE A 151 -0.87 -18.17 -7.53
CA ILE A 151 0.33 -17.55 -6.94
C ILE A 151 1.29 -17.18 -8.06
N ILE A 152 1.71 -15.92 -8.11
CA ILE A 152 2.86 -15.46 -8.91
C ILE A 152 4.00 -15.19 -7.93
N ARG A 153 5.07 -15.99 -8.03
CA ARG A 153 6.20 -15.96 -7.09
C ARG A 153 7.51 -15.74 -7.82
N GLY A 154 8.31 -14.78 -7.36
CA GLY A 154 9.66 -14.57 -7.86
C GLY A 154 10.73 -15.31 -7.08
N ALA A 155 11.95 -15.21 -7.58
CA ALA A 155 13.16 -15.76 -6.99
C ALA A 155 13.73 -14.93 -5.82
N GLY A 156 12.96 -13.97 -5.30
CA GLY A 156 13.38 -13.00 -4.29
C GLY A 156 13.18 -11.56 -4.75
N SER A 157 13.06 -10.63 -3.80
CA SER A 157 12.96 -9.18 -4.05
C SER A 157 14.27 -8.41 -3.82
N GLY A 158 15.36 -9.13 -3.50
CA GLY A 158 16.72 -8.58 -3.45
C GLY A 158 17.34 -8.44 -4.85
N VAL A 159 18.58 -7.95 -4.91
CA VAL A 159 19.32 -7.67 -6.16
C VAL A 159 19.54 -8.89 -7.06
N SER A 160 19.63 -10.09 -6.48
CA SER A 160 19.78 -11.37 -7.19
C SER A 160 18.43 -12.04 -7.53
N GLY A 161 17.32 -11.41 -7.12
CA GLY A 161 15.98 -11.94 -7.26
C GLY A 161 15.33 -11.62 -8.62
N THR A 162 14.01 -11.75 -8.68
CA THR A 162 13.24 -11.36 -9.86
C THR A 162 12.99 -9.86 -9.84
N ARG A 163 13.32 -9.17 -10.94
CA ARG A 163 12.99 -7.77 -11.17
C ARG A 163 12.09 -7.63 -12.38
N ILE A 164 10.90 -7.08 -12.23
CA ILE A 164 10.02 -6.71 -13.33
C ILE A 164 10.18 -5.22 -13.59
N VAL A 165 10.63 -4.89 -14.79
CA VAL A 165 10.79 -3.52 -15.29
C VAL A 165 9.62 -3.20 -16.22
N PHE A 166 8.70 -2.37 -15.74
CA PHE A 166 7.54 -1.95 -16.48
C PHE A 166 7.82 -0.65 -17.26
N ARG A 167 7.65 -0.69 -18.58
CA ARG A 167 7.73 0.48 -19.47
C ARG A 167 6.47 0.52 -20.34
N PRO A 168 5.38 1.16 -19.87
CA PRO A 168 4.10 1.15 -20.54
C PRO A 168 4.20 1.54 -22.03
N ASP A 169 3.68 0.70 -22.92
CA ASP A 169 3.59 1.00 -24.35
C ASP A 169 2.47 1.99 -24.66
N ALA A 170 2.34 2.39 -25.93
CA ALA A 170 1.29 3.31 -26.38
C ALA A 170 -0.14 2.76 -26.16
N ASN A 171 -0.31 1.44 -26.02
CA ASN A 171 -1.61 0.84 -25.75
C ASN A 171 -1.97 0.84 -24.26
N THR A 172 -0.96 0.97 -23.40
CA THR A 172 -1.09 0.92 -21.95
C THR A 172 -1.12 2.32 -21.33
N ARG A 173 -0.36 3.27 -21.89
CA ARG A 173 -0.34 4.67 -21.45
C ARG A 173 -1.71 5.34 -21.62
N TYR A 174 -1.97 6.34 -20.78
CA TYR A 174 -3.13 7.22 -20.98
C TYR A 174 -2.82 8.21 -22.09
N ASP A 175 -3.65 8.22 -23.13
CA ASP A 175 -3.56 9.11 -24.29
C ASP A 175 -4.59 10.26 -24.21
N ALA A 176 -5.47 10.24 -23.21
CA ALA A 176 -6.37 11.33 -22.88
C ALA A 176 -5.96 11.91 -21.52
N LEU A 177 -5.54 13.17 -21.53
CA LEU A 177 -5.20 13.95 -20.34
C LEU A 177 -6.21 15.07 -20.17
N THR A 178 -6.32 15.59 -18.95
CA THR A 178 -7.16 16.75 -18.65
C THR A 178 -6.76 17.94 -19.54
N PRO A 179 -7.63 18.95 -19.74
CA PRO A 179 -7.32 20.08 -20.62
C PRO A 179 -6.03 20.84 -20.23
N ASP A 180 -5.67 20.83 -18.95
CA ASP A 180 -4.42 21.42 -18.43
C ASP A 180 -3.22 20.45 -18.45
N GLY A 181 -3.40 19.22 -18.93
CA GLY A 181 -2.39 18.17 -19.03
C GLY A 181 -1.89 17.63 -17.69
N SER A 182 -2.53 18.00 -16.57
CA SER A 182 -2.02 17.72 -15.22
C SER A 182 -2.41 16.36 -14.66
N ASP A 183 -3.38 15.70 -15.29
CA ASP A 183 -3.89 14.39 -14.89
C ASP A 183 -4.40 13.60 -16.10
N TRP A 184 -4.63 12.30 -15.94
CA TRP A 184 -5.35 11.53 -16.96
C TRP A 184 -6.84 11.87 -16.93
N ASP A 185 -7.49 11.90 -18.10
CA ASP A 185 -8.89 12.30 -18.21
C ASP A 185 -9.80 11.08 -18.28
N GLU A 186 -10.36 10.71 -17.12
CA GLU A 186 -11.24 9.56 -16.98
C GLU A 186 -12.54 9.69 -17.79
N ASP A 187 -12.99 10.92 -18.02
CA ASP A 187 -14.20 11.22 -18.76
C ASP A 187 -13.94 11.44 -20.26
N GLY A 188 -12.77 11.95 -20.60
CA GLY A 188 -12.30 12.17 -21.98
C GLY A 188 -11.80 10.89 -22.67
N MET A 189 -11.32 9.92 -21.90
CA MET A 189 -10.86 8.63 -22.41
C MET A 189 -12.04 7.72 -22.78
N THR A 190 -12.50 7.78 -24.03
CA THR A 190 -13.75 7.09 -24.44
C THR A 190 -13.59 6.07 -25.57
N SER A 191 -14.51 5.11 -25.63
CA SER A 191 -14.75 4.23 -26.77
C SER A 191 -16.18 3.72 -26.74
N GLY A 192 -16.99 4.02 -27.76
CA GLY A 192 -18.42 3.74 -27.73
C GLY A 192 -19.10 4.40 -26.52
N SER A 193 -19.74 3.58 -25.70
CA SER A 193 -20.37 3.97 -24.43
C SER A 193 -19.42 3.94 -23.23
N ALA A 194 -18.26 3.30 -23.36
CA ALA A 194 -17.30 3.16 -22.28
C ALA A 194 -16.44 4.42 -22.10
N LYS A 195 -16.08 4.67 -20.84
CA LYS A 195 -15.22 5.77 -20.40
C LYS A 195 -14.08 5.24 -19.52
N GLY A 196 -13.01 6.01 -19.41
CA GLY A 196 -11.88 5.76 -18.50
C GLY A 196 -12.31 5.51 -17.05
N GLY A 197 -13.34 6.22 -16.57
CA GLY A 197 -13.88 5.99 -15.22
C GLY A 197 -14.36 4.54 -14.95
N TRP A 198 -14.63 3.73 -15.99
CA TRP A 198 -15.02 2.32 -15.82
C TRP A 198 -13.86 1.45 -15.32
N ILE A 199 -12.62 1.84 -15.62
CA ILE A 199 -11.41 1.13 -15.18
C ILE A 199 -10.85 1.65 -13.86
N TRP A 200 -11.47 2.67 -13.26
CA TRP A 200 -11.13 3.18 -11.92
C TRP A 200 -10.78 2.03 -10.96
N PRO A 201 -9.64 2.05 -10.24
CA PRO A 201 -8.79 3.21 -9.97
C PRO A 201 -7.79 3.59 -11.07
N GLY A 202 -7.84 2.93 -12.24
CA GLY A 202 -6.89 3.12 -13.33
C GLY A 202 -6.18 1.81 -13.68
N ARG A 203 -5.19 1.88 -14.57
CA ARG A 203 -4.37 0.76 -15.04
C ARG A 203 -3.23 0.45 -14.07
N GLY A 204 -2.72 -0.78 -14.11
CA GLY A 204 -1.50 -1.17 -13.40
C GLY A 204 -0.74 -2.29 -14.07
N LEU A 205 0.47 -2.58 -13.62
CA LEU A 205 1.26 -3.71 -14.12
C LEU A 205 0.50 -5.03 -13.91
N PHE A 206 0.03 -5.28 -12.70
CA PHE A 206 -0.83 -6.42 -12.39
C PHE A 206 -2.22 -5.96 -12.00
N ARG A 207 -3.23 -6.47 -12.70
CA ARG A 207 -4.63 -6.14 -12.43
C ARG A 207 -5.42 -7.40 -12.10
N VAL A 208 -5.73 -7.56 -10.82
CA VAL A 208 -6.56 -8.65 -10.31
C VAL A 208 -8.03 -8.24 -10.41
N GLN A 209 -8.65 -8.63 -11.52
CA GLN A 209 -10.08 -8.51 -11.80
C GLN A 209 -10.43 -9.48 -12.94
N SER A 210 -11.69 -9.89 -13.09
CA SER A 210 -12.11 -10.58 -14.31
C SER A 210 -11.83 -9.74 -15.56
N ARG A 211 -11.51 -10.37 -16.69
CA ARG A 211 -11.55 -9.75 -18.02
C ARG A 211 -12.84 -10.03 -18.80
N GLY A 212 -13.85 -10.60 -18.16
CA GLY A 212 -15.14 -10.88 -18.79
C GLY A 212 -15.81 -9.60 -19.30
N VAL A 213 -16.35 -9.65 -20.52
CA VAL A 213 -17.09 -8.54 -21.14
C VAL A 213 -18.58 -8.87 -21.10
N HIS A 214 -19.39 -7.98 -20.53
CA HIS A 214 -20.84 -8.17 -20.50
C HIS A 214 -21.41 -8.14 -21.94
N SER A 215 -22.34 -9.04 -22.25
CA SER A 215 -22.83 -9.27 -23.62
C SER A 215 -23.41 -8.03 -24.29
N SER A 216 -24.00 -7.10 -23.52
CA SER A 216 -24.50 -5.81 -24.05
C SER A 216 -23.42 -4.92 -24.67
N TYR A 217 -22.14 -5.17 -24.37
CA TYR A 217 -21.01 -4.40 -24.86
C TYR A 217 -20.14 -5.18 -25.85
N ALA A 218 -20.52 -6.40 -26.24
CA ALA A 218 -19.69 -7.27 -27.07
C ALA A 218 -19.31 -6.65 -28.43
N SER A 219 -20.26 -5.95 -29.07
CA SER A 219 -20.00 -5.26 -30.34
C SER A 219 -19.06 -4.07 -30.18
N GLU A 220 -19.21 -3.29 -29.11
CA GLU A 220 -18.36 -2.14 -28.83
C GLU A 220 -16.94 -2.58 -28.47
N TYR A 221 -16.80 -3.62 -27.64
CA TYR A 221 -15.51 -4.22 -27.32
C TYR A 221 -14.78 -4.74 -28.57
N ALA A 222 -15.48 -5.44 -29.47
CA ALA A 222 -14.89 -5.94 -30.70
C ALA A 222 -14.40 -4.82 -31.63
N ALA A 223 -15.11 -3.68 -31.64
CA ALA A 223 -14.76 -2.50 -32.42
C ALA A 223 -13.72 -1.59 -31.75
N ALA A 224 -13.50 -1.74 -30.44
CA ALA A 224 -12.59 -0.88 -29.69
C ALA A 224 -11.12 -1.08 -30.11
N PRO A 225 -10.35 0.01 -30.27
CA PRO A 225 -8.91 -0.08 -30.49
C PRO A 225 -8.22 -0.72 -29.27
N ALA A 226 -7.02 -1.25 -29.47
CA ALA A 226 -6.30 -2.01 -28.46
C ALA A 226 -6.19 -1.27 -27.11
N ASN A 227 -5.89 0.03 -27.15
CA ASN A 227 -5.75 0.90 -25.98
C ASN A 227 -7.08 1.34 -25.32
N ARG A 228 -8.21 0.75 -25.74
CA ARG A 228 -9.55 1.00 -25.21
C ARG A 228 -10.32 -0.27 -24.85
N ARG A 229 -9.80 -1.45 -25.19
CA ARG A 229 -10.49 -2.72 -24.94
C ARG A 229 -10.73 -2.97 -23.46
N ASP A 230 -9.76 -2.63 -22.63
CA ASP A 230 -9.80 -2.76 -21.18
C ASP A 230 -10.95 -1.97 -20.51
N LEU A 231 -11.47 -0.93 -21.18
CA LEU A 231 -12.62 -0.16 -20.68
C LEU A 231 -13.88 -1.03 -20.52
N PHE A 232 -14.02 -2.07 -21.34
CA PHE A 232 -15.17 -2.98 -21.31
C PHE A 232 -14.88 -4.25 -20.52
N GLU A 233 -13.69 -4.39 -19.97
CA GLU A 233 -13.28 -5.59 -19.26
C GLU A 233 -13.63 -5.52 -17.78
N GLY A 234 -14.16 -6.64 -17.31
CA GLY A 234 -14.32 -6.94 -15.93
C GLY A 234 -15.67 -6.66 -15.34
N THR A 235 -15.75 -7.02 -14.08
CA THR A 235 -17.02 -7.27 -13.41
C THR A 235 -17.83 -5.99 -13.20
N VAL A 236 -17.21 -4.81 -13.30
CA VAL A 236 -17.91 -3.51 -13.24
C VAL A 236 -19.08 -3.43 -14.22
N ASN A 237 -18.91 -3.99 -15.43
CA ASN A 237 -19.92 -3.98 -16.48
C ASN A 237 -21.11 -4.89 -16.16
N VAL A 238 -20.87 -5.92 -15.34
CA VAL A 238 -21.90 -6.83 -14.84
C VAL A 238 -22.55 -6.23 -13.58
N HIS A 239 -21.77 -5.64 -12.67
CA HIS A 239 -22.25 -5.13 -11.38
C HIS A 239 -23.24 -4.01 -11.49
N TRP A 240 -23.06 -3.11 -12.45
CA TRP A 240 -24.03 -2.05 -12.69
C TRP A 240 -25.37 -2.57 -13.20
N LYS A 241 -25.39 -3.77 -13.82
CA LYS A 241 -26.60 -4.42 -14.35
C LYS A 241 -27.23 -5.41 -13.36
N ALA A 242 -26.42 -6.11 -12.57
CA ALA A 242 -26.86 -7.16 -11.64
C ALA A 242 -27.34 -6.63 -10.29
N GLY A 243 -27.04 -5.36 -9.94
CA GLY A 243 -27.47 -4.75 -8.68
C GLY A 243 -28.98 -4.66 -8.55
N LEU A 244 -29.52 -5.23 -7.47
CA LEU A 244 -30.94 -5.27 -7.20
C LEU A 244 -31.34 -4.13 -6.25
N LYS A 245 -32.41 -3.40 -6.59
CA LYS A 245 -33.00 -2.39 -5.70
C LYS A 245 -33.53 -3.05 -4.43
N LEU A 246 -33.69 -2.24 -3.39
CA LEU A 246 -34.17 -2.69 -2.09
C LEU A 246 -35.62 -2.27 -1.84
N ARG A 247 -36.23 -2.81 -0.78
CA ARG A 247 -37.56 -2.41 -0.30
C ARG A 247 -37.57 -2.30 1.21
N GLY A 248 -38.55 -1.59 1.76
CA GLY A 248 -38.72 -1.47 3.21
C GLY A 248 -38.87 -2.82 3.90
N LYS A 249 -38.24 -2.96 5.08
CA LYS A 249 -38.40 -4.12 5.95
C LYS A 249 -39.79 -4.10 6.64
N PRO A 250 -40.31 -5.23 7.09
CA PRO A 250 -41.52 -5.28 7.91
C PRO A 250 -41.41 -4.34 9.11
N GLY A 251 -42.39 -3.45 9.27
CA GLY A 251 -42.44 -2.47 10.36
C GLY A 251 -41.61 -1.20 10.13
N ASP A 252 -40.81 -1.10 9.07
CA ASP A 252 -40.06 0.11 8.71
C ASP A 252 -39.98 0.25 7.18
N THR A 253 -40.91 1.00 6.60
CA THR A 253 -41.03 1.13 5.14
C THR A 253 -39.95 2.01 4.52
N ALA A 254 -39.26 2.82 5.32
CA ALA A 254 -38.22 3.74 4.85
C ALA A 254 -36.84 3.06 4.70
N PHE A 255 -36.62 1.96 5.42
CA PHE A 255 -35.32 1.29 5.47
C PHE A 255 -35.43 -0.17 5.06
N ALA A 256 -34.52 -0.60 4.18
CA ALA A 256 -34.40 -1.99 3.80
C ALA A 256 -33.69 -2.84 4.85
N ALA A 257 -32.85 -2.19 5.67
CA ALA A 257 -32.22 -2.76 6.85
C ALA A 257 -31.70 -1.62 7.74
N ARG A 258 -31.55 -1.88 9.04
CA ARG A 258 -30.92 -0.99 10.01
C ARG A 258 -29.55 -1.52 10.41
N THR A 259 -28.73 -0.63 10.96
CA THR A 259 -27.48 -1.00 11.64
C THR A 259 -27.76 -2.12 12.64
N GLY A 260 -26.96 -3.19 12.62
CA GLY A 260 -27.15 -4.38 13.46
C GLY A 260 -28.04 -5.48 12.83
N ASP A 261 -28.83 -5.19 11.80
CA ASP A 261 -29.55 -6.23 11.06
C ASP A 261 -28.58 -7.09 10.24
N THR A 262 -28.92 -8.36 10.07
CA THR A 262 -28.25 -9.29 9.12
C THR A 262 -29.11 -9.61 7.91
N VAL A 263 -30.35 -9.13 7.84
CA VAL A 263 -31.29 -9.45 6.76
C VAL A 263 -31.56 -8.19 5.95
N VAL A 264 -31.34 -8.26 4.64
CA VAL A 264 -31.62 -7.17 3.69
C VAL A 264 -32.81 -7.55 2.82
N TYR A 265 -33.78 -6.64 2.74
CA TYR A 265 -35.02 -6.83 2.00
C TYR A 265 -34.89 -6.34 0.56
N LEU A 266 -35.02 -7.28 -0.38
CA LEU A 266 -34.85 -7.03 -1.81
C LEU A 266 -36.17 -6.62 -2.45
N ALA A 267 -36.12 -5.81 -3.51
CA ALA A 267 -37.29 -5.41 -4.28
C ALA A 267 -38.12 -6.61 -4.76
N SER A 268 -39.43 -6.40 -4.93
CA SER A 268 -40.40 -7.46 -5.30
C SER A 268 -40.20 -7.99 -6.72
N SER A 269 -39.48 -7.26 -7.58
CA SER A 269 -39.14 -7.64 -8.95
C SER A 269 -37.61 -7.72 -9.14
N GLY A 270 -37.18 -8.27 -10.28
CA GLY A 270 -35.77 -8.47 -10.64
C GLY A 270 -35.24 -9.88 -10.32
N SER A 271 -34.12 -10.23 -10.95
CA SER A 271 -33.54 -11.57 -10.85
C SER A 271 -32.82 -11.79 -9.52
N LEU A 272 -32.99 -12.99 -8.95
CA LEU A 272 -32.22 -13.46 -7.78
C LEU A 272 -31.09 -14.42 -8.17
N ALA A 273 -30.91 -14.71 -9.47
CA ALA A 273 -30.03 -15.79 -9.93
C ALA A 273 -28.56 -15.63 -9.52
N ALA A 274 -28.09 -14.40 -9.33
CA ALA A 274 -26.73 -14.10 -8.91
C ALA A 274 -26.52 -14.09 -7.39
N PHE A 275 -27.58 -14.32 -6.59
CA PHE A 275 -27.47 -14.44 -5.15
C PHE A 275 -27.51 -15.92 -4.77
N THR A 276 -26.42 -16.43 -4.19
CA THR A 276 -26.32 -17.80 -3.71
C THR A 276 -25.63 -17.82 -2.35
N ALA A 277 -25.96 -18.77 -1.47
CA ALA A 277 -25.21 -18.93 -0.24
C ALA A 277 -23.71 -19.13 -0.54
N GLY A 278 -22.85 -18.40 0.17
CA GLY A 278 -21.40 -18.37 -0.04
C GLY A 278 -20.92 -17.33 -1.07
N SER A 279 -21.79 -16.74 -1.89
CA SER A 279 -21.38 -15.68 -2.83
C SER A 279 -21.15 -14.36 -2.09
N LEU A 280 -20.38 -13.47 -2.73
CA LEU A 280 -20.16 -12.13 -2.21
C LEU A 280 -21.26 -11.18 -2.66
N VAL A 281 -21.62 -10.22 -1.80
CA VAL A 281 -22.57 -9.15 -2.10
C VAL A 281 -22.06 -7.84 -1.50
N ASN A 282 -22.09 -6.77 -2.27
CA ASN A 282 -21.91 -5.43 -1.73
C ASN A 282 -23.28 -4.81 -1.44
N VAL A 283 -23.55 -4.49 -0.17
CA VAL A 283 -24.75 -3.76 0.25
C VAL A 283 -24.45 -2.27 0.25
N ARG A 284 -25.17 -1.52 -0.59
CA ARG A 284 -24.89 -0.11 -0.90
C ARG A 284 -26.05 0.77 -0.48
N ALA A 285 -25.82 1.65 0.50
CA ALA A 285 -26.81 2.60 0.96
C ALA A 285 -26.67 3.93 0.22
N ALA A 286 -27.79 4.44 -0.30
CA ALA A 286 -27.85 5.75 -0.96
C ALA A 286 -27.50 6.87 0.02
N ASN A 287 -26.75 7.86 -0.47
CA ASN A 287 -26.54 9.11 0.24
C ASN A 287 -27.83 9.93 0.26
N SER A 288 -28.03 10.69 1.34
CA SER A 288 -29.15 11.60 1.51
C SER A 288 -28.64 12.97 1.98
N LEU A 289 -29.45 14.02 1.85
CA LEU A 289 -29.08 15.33 2.38
C LEU A 289 -28.92 15.30 3.91
N SER A 290 -29.75 14.55 4.63
CA SER A 290 -29.58 14.34 6.07
C SER A 290 -28.25 13.64 6.41
N PHE A 291 -27.82 12.67 5.60
CA PHE A 291 -26.53 12.02 5.75
C PHE A 291 -25.35 12.98 5.52
N TYR A 292 -25.45 13.94 4.60
CA TYR A 292 -24.45 14.99 4.45
C TYR A 292 -24.51 16.01 5.59
N ALA A 293 -25.70 16.42 6.00
CA ALA A 293 -25.91 17.41 7.05
C ALA A 293 -25.33 16.96 8.40
N GLN A 294 -25.36 15.67 8.72
CA GLN A 294 -24.71 15.16 9.94
C GLN A 294 -23.20 15.47 9.95
N GLN A 295 -22.57 15.58 8.77
CA GLN A 295 -21.16 15.88 8.57
C GLN A 295 -20.83 17.37 8.57
N ASP A 296 -21.80 18.24 8.88
CA ASP A 296 -21.68 19.69 8.68
C ASP A 296 -21.39 20.06 7.21
N ILE A 297 -22.01 19.31 6.28
CA ILE A 297 -21.91 19.52 4.84
C ILE A 297 -23.30 19.83 4.28
N GLN A 298 -23.42 20.93 3.54
CA GLN A 298 -24.63 21.38 2.87
C GLN A 298 -24.40 21.55 1.37
N PRO A 299 -25.47 21.62 0.54
CA PRO A 299 -25.33 21.91 -0.90
C PRO A 299 -24.58 23.22 -1.20
N ALA A 300 -24.63 24.20 -0.30
CA ALA A 300 -23.92 25.46 -0.45
C ALA A 300 -22.39 25.32 -0.31
N ASP A 301 -21.89 24.22 0.25
CA ASP A 301 -20.46 23.99 0.44
C ASP A 301 -19.79 23.35 -0.79
N GLY A 302 -20.58 22.85 -1.75
CA GLY A 302 -20.09 22.28 -3.01
C GLY A 302 -21.04 21.24 -3.60
N THR A 303 -20.66 20.69 -4.77
CA THR A 303 -21.41 19.61 -5.42
C THR A 303 -21.40 18.36 -4.55
N LEU A 304 -22.59 17.94 -4.10
CA LEU A 304 -22.75 16.72 -3.32
C LEU A 304 -22.83 15.51 -4.25
N GLN A 305 -22.20 14.41 -3.86
CA GLN A 305 -22.23 13.20 -4.69
C GLN A 305 -23.46 12.34 -4.35
N ASN A 306 -24.31 12.12 -5.37
CA ASN A 306 -25.45 11.22 -5.30
C ASN A 306 -25.02 9.76 -5.53
N ILE A 307 -24.21 9.22 -4.60
CA ILE A 307 -23.55 7.92 -4.71
C ILE A 307 -23.83 7.04 -3.48
N HIS A 308 -23.11 5.91 -3.38
CA HIS A 308 -23.16 4.98 -2.25
C HIS A 308 -21.89 5.11 -1.38
N MET A 309 -21.79 6.12 -0.50
CA MET A 309 -20.63 6.22 0.40
C MET A 309 -20.66 5.21 1.53
N ARG A 310 -21.84 4.72 1.89
CA ARG A 310 -22.02 3.69 2.91
C ARG A 310 -22.21 2.36 2.22
N GLN A 311 -21.13 1.59 2.12
CA GLN A 311 -21.12 0.30 1.44
C GLN A 311 -20.11 -0.66 2.05
N GLN A 312 -20.33 -1.96 1.84
CA GLN A 312 -19.51 -3.03 2.39
C GLN A 312 -19.81 -4.34 1.67
N ILE A 313 -18.75 -5.13 1.45
CA ILE A 313 -18.85 -6.51 0.97
C ILE A 313 -19.13 -7.47 2.14
N PHE A 314 -20.09 -8.36 1.92
CA PHE A 314 -20.50 -9.43 2.82
C PHE A 314 -20.48 -10.77 2.09
N THR A 315 -20.46 -11.86 2.85
CA THR A 315 -20.80 -13.19 2.33
C THR A 315 -22.30 -13.41 2.52
N VAL A 316 -23.00 -13.89 1.50
CA VAL A 316 -24.41 -14.28 1.61
C VAL A 316 -24.49 -15.59 2.40
N ALA A 317 -25.08 -15.55 3.59
CA ALA A 317 -25.30 -16.74 4.41
C ALA A 317 -26.51 -17.56 3.93
N ALA A 318 -27.58 -16.89 3.49
CA ALA A 318 -28.79 -17.52 2.98
C ALA A 318 -29.55 -16.62 2.01
N VAL A 319 -30.36 -17.23 1.15
CA VAL A 319 -31.28 -16.54 0.23
C VAL A 319 -32.68 -17.09 0.47
N ASP A 320 -33.61 -16.22 0.81
CA ASP A 320 -35.04 -16.55 0.90
C ASP A 320 -35.74 -16.01 -0.34
N THR A 321 -36.08 -16.90 -1.28
CA THR A 321 -36.73 -16.53 -2.54
C THR A 321 -38.20 -16.18 -2.36
N THR A 322 -38.85 -16.70 -1.32
CA THR A 322 -40.26 -16.44 -1.00
C THR A 322 -40.42 -15.04 -0.43
N ASN A 323 -39.64 -14.71 0.59
CA ASN A 323 -39.67 -13.37 1.22
C ASN A 323 -38.79 -12.35 0.48
N ARG A 324 -38.00 -12.81 -0.50
CA ARG A 324 -37.03 -12.01 -1.26
C ARG A 324 -36.07 -11.26 -0.34
N THR A 325 -35.34 -12.01 0.47
CA THR A 325 -34.31 -11.48 1.35
C THR A 325 -33.00 -12.21 1.15
N ILE A 326 -31.92 -11.53 1.50
CA ILE A 326 -30.60 -12.14 1.70
C ILE A 326 -30.22 -12.00 3.17
N THR A 327 -29.64 -13.04 3.74
CA THR A 327 -29.00 -13.00 5.06
C THR A 327 -27.50 -12.86 4.88
N LEU A 328 -26.89 -11.91 5.59
CA LEU A 328 -25.46 -11.60 5.56
C LEU A 328 -24.71 -12.41 6.64
N ASP A 329 -23.42 -12.65 6.44
CA ASP A 329 -22.55 -13.37 7.38
C ASP A 329 -22.18 -12.58 8.65
N LYS A 330 -22.44 -11.26 8.65
CA LYS A 330 -22.28 -10.39 9.80
C LYS A 330 -23.27 -9.22 9.77
N PRO A 331 -23.54 -8.58 10.92
CA PRO A 331 -24.44 -7.42 11.00
C PRO A 331 -23.96 -6.23 10.16
N LEU A 332 -24.91 -5.44 9.68
CA LEU A 332 -24.65 -4.15 9.02
C LEU A 332 -24.09 -3.13 10.00
N GLU A 333 -23.19 -2.28 9.49
CA GLU A 333 -22.53 -1.21 10.26
C GLU A 333 -23.18 0.17 10.03
N TYR A 334 -24.22 0.23 9.21
CA TYR A 334 -24.93 1.43 8.83
C TYR A 334 -26.38 1.12 8.44
N ASP A 335 -27.23 2.13 8.51
CA ASP A 335 -28.60 2.05 8.04
C ASP A 335 -28.65 2.04 6.50
N VAL A 336 -29.58 1.26 5.96
CA VAL A 336 -29.79 1.11 4.53
C VAL A 336 -31.18 1.65 4.17
N PRO A 337 -31.32 2.95 3.88
CA PRO A 337 -32.59 3.51 3.41
C PRO A 337 -32.98 2.86 2.09
N VAL A 338 -34.26 2.83 1.72
CA VAL A 338 -34.67 2.29 0.41
C VAL A 338 -34.12 3.17 -0.73
N THR A 339 -34.23 4.48 -0.57
CA THR A 339 -33.74 5.52 -1.50
C THR A 339 -33.07 6.68 -0.76
N SER A 340 -32.38 7.56 -1.49
CA SER A 340 -31.78 8.80 -1.00
C SER A 340 -32.77 9.78 -0.33
N THR A 341 -34.07 9.60 -0.55
CA THR A 341 -35.13 10.45 0.00
C THR A 341 -35.98 9.74 1.06
N SER A 342 -35.69 8.46 1.35
CA SER A 342 -36.51 7.66 2.27
C SER A 342 -36.41 8.13 3.73
N ASP A 343 -35.39 8.91 4.08
CA ASP A 343 -35.25 9.56 5.39
C ASP A 343 -35.94 10.94 5.47
N GLY A 344 -36.70 11.32 4.43
CA GLY A 344 -37.37 12.61 4.33
C GLY A 344 -36.52 13.69 3.66
N SER A 345 -35.28 13.39 3.25
CA SER A 345 -34.44 14.30 2.47
C SER A 345 -35.07 14.63 1.11
N ALA A 346 -34.80 15.85 0.62
CA ALA A 346 -34.97 16.15 -0.80
C ALA A 346 -33.92 15.39 -1.64
N ALA A 347 -34.20 15.24 -2.93
CA ALA A 347 -33.29 14.61 -3.88
C ALA A 347 -32.03 15.45 -4.10
N ILE A 348 -30.86 14.82 -4.05
CA ILE A 348 -29.58 15.45 -4.45
C ILE A 348 -29.60 15.63 -5.97
N ASP A 349 -29.33 16.85 -6.43
CA ASP A 349 -29.36 17.25 -7.84
C ASP A 349 -30.67 16.89 -8.57
N GLY A 350 -31.79 16.86 -7.82
CA GLY A 350 -33.11 16.53 -8.36
C GLY A 350 -33.32 15.06 -8.70
N ALA A 351 -32.36 14.17 -8.39
CA ALA A 351 -32.44 12.74 -8.70
C ALA A 351 -32.57 11.88 -7.44
N VAL A 352 -33.58 11.01 -7.42
CA VAL A 352 -33.71 9.96 -6.39
C VAL A 352 -32.77 8.82 -6.75
N TYR A 353 -31.98 8.38 -5.77
CA TYR A 353 -30.99 7.33 -5.94
C TYR A 353 -31.35 6.13 -5.06
N ASP A 354 -31.34 4.94 -5.63
CA ASP A 354 -31.72 3.72 -4.93
C ASP A 354 -30.54 3.12 -4.17
N SER A 355 -30.81 2.63 -2.95
CA SER A 355 -29.92 1.65 -2.32
C SER A 355 -30.02 0.32 -3.04
N LYS A 356 -28.92 -0.46 -3.01
CA LYS A 356 -28.80 -1.70 -3.78
C LYS A 356 -28.12 -2.79 -2.99
N ALA A 357 -28.51 -4.03 -3.25
CA ALA A 357 -27.66 -5.20 -3.01
C ALA A 357 -27.06 -5.62 -4.35
N SER A 358 -25.75 -5.51 -4.49
CA SER A 358 -25.03 -5.84 -5.71
C SER A 358 -24.24 -7.14 -5.51
N PRO A 359 -24.71 -8.28 -6.05
CA PRO A 359 -23.94 -9.52 -5.97
C PRO A 359 -22.64 -9.32 -6.75
N ILE A 360 -21.51 -9.81 -6.21
CA ILE A 360 -20.23 -9.80 -6.93
C ILE A 360 -20.18 -11.04 -7.81
N VAL A 361 -20.03 -10.84 -9.11
CA VAL A 361 -20.22 -11.79 -10.19
C VAL A 361 -18.86 -11.94 -10.80
N ASP A 362 -18.36 -13.17 -10.83
CA ASP A 362 -17.00 -13.48 -11.27
C ASP A 362 -15.91 -12.70 -10.49
N PRO A 363 -15.99 -12.62 -9.14
CA PRO A 363 -14.88 -12.05 -8.36
C PRO A 363 -13.63 -12.91 -8.54
N VAL A 364 -12.45 -12.28 -8.56
CA VAL A 364 -11.19 -13.04 -8.58
C VAL A 364 -10.80 -13.40 -7.15
N LEU A 365 -10.60 -14.68 -6.89
CA LEU A 365 -10.38 -15.24 -5.56
C LEU A 365 -8.96 -15.79 -5.39
N GLY A 366 -8.34 -15.56 -4.23
CA GLY A 366 -7.18 -16.37 -3.84
C GLY A 366 -5.89 -16.07 -4.61
N VAL A 367 -5.66 -14.83 -5.03
CA VAL A 367 -4.46 -14.45 -5.80
C VAL A 367 -3.34 -13.97 -4.87
N GLY A 368 -2.13 -14.48 -5.09
CA GLY A 368 -0.94 -14.15 -4.32
C GLY A 368 0.19 -13.58 -5.17
N PHE A 369 0.81 -12.50 -4.72
CA PHE A 369 2.07 -11.99 -5.29
C PHE A 369 3.19 -12.09 -4.25
N GLU A 370 4.29 -12.75 -4.61
CA GLU A 370 5.33 -13.08 -3.64
C GLU A 370 6.75 -12.86 -4.15
N ASN A 371 7.59 -12.22 -3.33
CA ASN A 371 9.05 -12.25 -3.45
C ASN A 371 9.63 -11.84 -4.82
N PHE A 372 9.27 -10.65 -5.31
CA PHE A 372 9.91 -10.02 -6.47
C PHE A 372 9.88 -8.50 -6.36
N THR A 373 10.64 -7.85 -7.23
CA THR A 373 10.73 -6.40 -7.32
C THR A 373 9.98 -5.87 -8.53
N LEU A 374 9.28 -4.75 -8.34
CA LEU A 374 8.59 -4.00 -9.39
C LEU A 374 9.20 -2.60 -9.53
N THR A 375 9.38 -2.15 -10.76
CA THR A 375 9.69 -0.75 -11.05
C THR A 375 8.96 -0.29 -12.30
N GLN A 376 8.58 0.98 -12.36
CA GLN A 376 8.19 1.60 -13.62
C GLN A 376 9.31 2.51 -14.08
N GLU A 377 10.06 2.09 -15.09
CA GLU A 377 11.23 2.85 -15.53
C GLU A 377 10.80 3.98 -16.46
N MET A 378 11.24 5.20 -16.13
CA MET A 378 10.98 6.42 -16.90
C MET A 378 12.32 7.00 -17.36
N PRO A 379 12.84 6.64 -18.55
CA PRO A 379 14.19 7.03 -18.99
C PRO A 379 14.47 8.54 -19.03
N GLY A 380 13.41 9.36 -19.09
CA GLY A 380 13.49 10.81 -19.09
C GLY A 380 13.40 11.47 -17.71
N LEU A 381 13.22 10.70 -16.62
CA LEU A 381 13.05 11.22 -15.26
C LEU A 381 14.13 10.68 -14.33
N ASN A 382 14.57 11.51 -13.39
CA ASN A 382 15.51 11.12 -12.35
C ASN A 382 14.74 10.81 -11.05
N PRO A 383 14.89 9.62 -10.43
CA PRO A 383 14.23 9.29 -9.16
C PRO A 383 14.48 10.32 -8.04
N ALA A 384 15.64 10.99 -8.05
CA ALA A 384 15.96 12.03 -7.08
C ALA A 384 14.98 13.22 -7.13
N ASP A 385 14.44 13.54 -8.32
CA ASP A 385 13.48 14.65 -8.51
C ASP A 385 12.09 14.31 -7.97
N ALA A 386 11.82 13.02 -7.72
CA ALA A 386 10.57 12.57 -7.11
C ALA A 386 10.61 12.64 -5.58
N VAL A 387 11.80 12.73 -4.96
CA VAL A 387 11.93 12.78 -3.50
C VAL A 387 11.29 14.04 -2.96
N HIS A 388 10.31 13.87 -2.06
CA HIS A 388 9.51 14.97 -1.50
C HIS A 388 8.79 15.85 -2.55
N ASN A 389 8.52 15.32 -3.74
CA ASN A 389 7.79 16.02 -4.78
C ASN A 389 6.38 15.44 -4.94
N TYR A 390 5.37 16.12 -4.42
CA TYR A 390 3.96 15.71 -4.44
C TYR A 390 3.21 16.27 -5.66
N GLY A 391 3.89 16.28 -6.81
CA GLY A 391 3.33 16.61 -8.12
C GLY A 391 3.17 15.39 -9.01
N ASN A 392 2.49 15.54 -10.15
CA ASN A 392 2.47 14.52 -11.20
C ASN A 392 3.60 14.78 -12.19
N MET A 393 4.69 14.00 -12.15
CA MET A 393 5.83 14.19 -13.07
C MET A 393 5.54 13.66 -14.48
N SER A 394 4.66 12.68 -14.63
CA SER A 394 4.23 12.17 -15.94
C SER A 394 2.78 11.66 -15.90
N PRO A 395 1.79 12.54 -16.11
CA PRO A 395 0.37 12.18 -16.02
C PRO A 395 -0.08 11.02 -16.93
N ALA A 396 0.51 10.90 -18.13
CA ALA A 396 0.21 9.80 -19.06
C ALA A 396 0.67 8.42 -18.55
N ASP A 397 1.57 8.40 -17.57
CA ASP A 397 2.27 7.22 -17.05
C ASP A 397 1.87 6.88 -15.61
N GLN A 398 0.70 7.35 -15.15
CA GLN A 398 0.17 7.09 -13.81
C GLN A 398 -0.30 5.63 -13.62
N MET A 399 0.49 4.65 -14.02
CA MET A 399 0.14 3.23 -13.84
C MET A 399 0.45 2.77 -12.41
N HIS A 400 -0.40 1.91 -11.88
CA HIS A 400 -0.20 1.28 -10.58
C HIS A 400 0.74 0.07 -10.67
N GLY A 401 1.26 -0.38 -9.53
CA GLY A 401 1.97 -1.66 -9.43
C GLY A 401 0.97 -2.82 -9.45
N ILE A 402 0.31 -3.05 -8.32
CA ILE A 402 -0.68 -4.14 -8.15
C ILE A 402 -2.05 -3.54 -7.84
N VAL A 403 -3.06 -3.89 -8.65
CA VAL A 403 -4.45 -3.46 -8.49
C VAL A 403 -5.31 -4.65 -8.11
N PHE A 404 -6.01 -4.55 -6.97
CA PHE A 404 -7.09 -5.47 -6.62
C PHE A 404 -8.43 -4.81 -6.84
N LYS A 405 -9.17 -5.28 -7.85
CA LYS A 405 -10.51 -4.75 -8.15
C LYS A 405 -11.53 -5.88 -8.24
N TRP A 406 -12.54 -5.85 -7.38
CA TRP A 406 -13.51 -6.95 -7.23
C TRP A 406 -12.85 -8.30 -6.88
N ALA A 407 -11.84 -8.24 -6.02
CA ALA A 407 -11.03 -9.37 -5.64
C ALA A 407 -11.19 -9.70 -4.16
N ALA A 408 -11.09 -10.98 -3.80
CA ALA A 408 -11.23 -11.39 -2.41
C ALA A 408 -10.27 -12.50 -1.99
N ASN A 409 -9.93 -12.49 -0.70
CA ASN A 409 -9.05 -13.48 -0.09
C ASN A 409 -7.71 -13.56 -0.83
N SER A 410 -7.09 -12.43 -1.10
CA SER A 410 -5.81 -12.33 -1.85
C SER A 410 -4.72 -11.74 -0.97
N TRP A 411 -3.45 -11.87 -1.36
CA TRP A 411 -2.33 -11.39 -0.56
C TRP A 411 -1.17 -10.87 -1.40
N VAL A 412 -0.34 -10.05 -0.75
CA VAL A 412 0.94 -9.58 -1.28
C VAL A 412 1.97 -9.73 -0.18
N ARG A 413 3.08 -10.44 -0.45
CA ARG A 413 4.11 -10.73 0.55
C ARG A 413 5.51 -10.56 -0.01
N GLY A 414 6.36 -9.83 0.72
CA GLY A 414 7.79 -9.75 0.37
C GLY A 414 8.07 -9.04 -0.95
N ILE A 415 7.15 -8.22 -1.44
CA ILE A 415 7.33 -7.43 -2.67
C ILE A 415 8.14 -6.18 -2.35
N ARG A 416 9.02 -5.84 -3.29
CA ARG A 416 9.70 -4.55 -3.32
C ARG A 416 9.17 -3.72 -4.48
N THR A 417 8.84 -2.45 -4.27
CA THR A 417 8.57 -1.52 -5.37
C THR A 417 9.56 -0.38 -5.35
N GLU A 418 10.03 0.03 -6.52
CA GLU A 418 10.92 1.16 -6.72
C GLU A 418 10.36 2.04 -7.83
N MET A 419 9.93 3.25 -7.48
CA MET A 419 9.40 4.24 -8.44
C MET A 419 8.27 3.68 -9.31
N THR A 420 7.08 3.51 -8.73
CA THR A 420 5.88 3.17 -9.50
C THR A 420 5.31 4.39 -10.23
N GLY A 421 4.49 4.18 -11.26
CA GLY A 421 3.85 5.29 -11.98
C GLY A 421 2.95 6.12 -11.07
N SER A 422 2.10 5.46 -10.30
CA SER A 422 1.26 6.03 -9.23
C SER A 422 1.28 5.10 -8.01
N HIS A 423 0.17 4.47 -7.63
CA HIS A 423 0.08 3.59 -6.47
C HIS A 423 0.92 2.31 -6.61
N PRO A 424 1.79 1.95 -5.65
CA PRO A 424 2.45 0.65 -5.66
C PRO A 424 1.47 -0.51 -5.47
N ILE A 425 0.51 -0.36 -4.54
CA ILE A 425 -0.58 -1.30 -4.31
C ILE A 425 -1.85 -0.48 -4.10
N VAL A 426 -2.92 -0.83 -4.81
CA VAL A 426 -4.23 -0.18 -4.72
C VAL A 426 -5.36 -1.20 -4.71
N THR A 427 -6.41 -0.87 -3.98
CA THR A 427 -7.62 -1.67 -3.84
C THR A 427 -8.83 -0.85 -4.30
N GLU A 428 -9.83 -1.53 -4.87
CA GLU A 428 -11.14 -0.96 -5.17
C GLU A 428 -12.16 -2.10 -5.15
N GLU A 429 -13.07 -2.10 -4.18
CA GLU A 429 -14.03 -3.20 -3.99
C GLU A 429 -13.31 -4.53 -3.68
N ALA A 430 -12.43 -4.52 -2.68
CA ALA A 430 -11.62 -5.67 -2.28
C ALA A 430 -11.98 -6.19 -0.89
N TYR A 431 -11.88 -7.51 -0.68
CA TYR A 431 -12.34 -8.15 0.54
C TYR A 431 -11.34 -9.15 1.12
N ARG A 432 -11.03 -9.05 2.42
CA ARG A 432 -10.15 -10.00 3.14
C ARG A 432 -8.76 -10.14 2.53
N LEU A 433 -8.12 -9.01 2.24
CA LEU A 433 -6.73 -8.98 1.78
C LEU A 433 -5.74 -9.10 2.95
N GLN A 434 -4.55 -9.62 2.66
CA GLN A 434 -3.43 -9.58 3.59
C GLN A 434 -2.16 -9.10 2.89
N ILE A 435 -1.74 -7.87 3.18
CA ILE A 435 -0.64 -7.17 2.54
C ILE A 435 0.50 -7.03 3.55
N VAL A 436 1.55 -7.85 3.42
CA VAL A 436 2.51 -8.07 4.49
C VAL A 436 3.97 -8.02 4.06
N ASP A 437 4.82 -7.50 4.93
CA ASP A 437 6.28 -7.55 4.79
C ASP A 437 6.79 -7.00 3.43
N ASN A 438 6.18 -5.91 2.94
CA ASN A 438 6.57 -5.28 1.67
C ASN A 438 7.44 -4.04 1.90
N TYR A 439 8.30 -3.71 0.93
CA TYR A 439 9.07 -2.47 0.90
C TYR A 439 8.65 -1.63 -0.32
N LEU A 440 8.00 -0.51 -0.10
CA LEU A 440 7.37 0.30 -1.15
C LEU A 440 8.01 1.69 -1.22
N ASP A 441 8.84 1.94 -2.22
CA ASP A 441 9.65 3.16 -2.29
C ASP A 441 9.43 3.94 -3.59
N GLY A 442 8.82 5.11 -3.44
CA GLY A 442 8.72 6.11 -4.50
C GLY A 442 7.60 5.90 -5.51
N SER A 443 7.08 7.02 -6.00
CA SER A 443 6.15 7.12 -7.12
C SER A 443 6.50 8.35 -7.97
N TRP A 444 6.38 8.23 -9.29
CA TRP A 444 6.57 9.34 -10.23
C TRP A 444 5.43 10.36 -10.17
N ASN A 445 4.21 9.91 -9.90
CA ASN A 445 3.05 10.77 -9.79
C ASN A 445 2.50 10.72 -8.37
N LYS A 446 2.42 11.90 -7.75
CA LYS A 446 1.96 12.10 -6.36
C LYS A 446 1.06 13.34 -6.23
N GLY A 447 0.64 13.95 -7.33
CA GLY A 447 -0.11 15.20 -7.33
C GLY A 447 -1.61 15.02 -7.50
N LYS A 448 -2.16 15.90 -8.34
CA LYS A 448 -3.58 16.00 -8.68
C LYS A 448 -4.17 14.63 -9.04
N GLY A 449 -5.44 14.42 -8.74
CA GLY A 449 -6.13 13.13 -8.94
C GLY A 449 -5.92 12.10 -7.84
N GLY A 450 -5.05 12.38 -6.87
CA GLY A 450 -4.86 11.51 -5.70
C GLY A 450 -3.89 10.36 -5.97
N ASN A 451 -2.69 10.69 -6.46
CA ASN A 451 -1.71 9.71 -6.92
C ASN A 451 -0.65 9.34 -5.87
N GLY A 452 0.00 8.18 -6.06
CA GLY A 452 1.19 7.76 -5.32
C GLY A 452 0.96 7.33 -3.87
N TYR A 453 -0.26 6.86 -3.58
CA TYR A 453 -0.63 6.27 -2.29
C TYR A 453 -0.32 4.78 -2.20
N PHE A 454 -0.03 4.27 -1.00
CA PHE A 454 -0.34 2.89 -0.65
C PHE A 454 -1.83 2.83 -0.26
N ARG A 455 -2.69 2.44 -1.21
CA ARG A 455 -4.11 2.83 -1.22
C ARG A 455 -5.06 1.72 -0.81
N GLY A 456 -5.75 1.93 0.31
CA GLY A 456 -6.88 1.13 0.78
C GLY A 456 -8.23 1.78 0.48
N SER A 457 -8.68 1.82 -0.78
CA SER A 457 -10.03 2.31 -1.15
C SER A 457 -11.03 1.17 -1.23
N ARG A 458 -12.23 1.35 -0.63
CA ARG A 458 -13.31 0.34 -0.67
C ARG A 458 -12.79 -1.06 -0.38
N VAL A 459 -12.02 -1.17 0.69
CA VAL A 459 -11.41 -2.41 1.16
C VAL A 459 -12.01 -2.77 2.52
N TRP A 460 -12.35 -4.04 2.70
CA TRP A 460 -12.99 -4.51 3.93
C TRP A 460 -12.33 -5.74 4.52
N ASP A 461 -12.35 -5.82 5.86
CA ASP A 461 -11.84 -6.93 6.66
C ASP A 461 -10.41 -7.34 6.27
N SER A 462 -9.53 -6.39 5.97
CA SER A 462 -8.17 -6.66 5.45
C SER A 462 -7.07 -6.29 6.43
N VAL A 463 -5.89 -6.89 6.29
CA VAL A 463 -4.72 -6.65 7.15
C VAL A 463 -3.54 -6.12 6.34
N TYR A 464 -2.92 -5.07 6.85
CA TYR A 464 -1.73 -4.41 6.32
C TYR A 464 -0.67 -4.43 7.43
N ALA A 465 0.34 -5.29 7.31
CA ALA A 465 1.26 -5.53 8.42
C ALA A 465 2.74 -5.59 8.03
N GLY A 466 3.61 -5.02 8.86
CA GLY A 466 5.06 -5.11 8.65
C GLY A 466 5.57 -4.47 7.35
N ASN A 467 4.79 -3.58 6.73
CA ASN A 467 5.19 -2.90 5.50
C ASN A 467 6.06 -1.68 5.80
N VAL A 468 6.97 -1.38 4.90
CA VAL A 468 7.78 -0.16 4.89
C VAL A 468 7.38 0.67 3.69
N THR A 469 7.05 1.94 3.88
CA THR A 469 6.85 2.88 2.78
C THR A 469 7.85 4.03 2.84
N ARG A 470 8.41 4.40 1.70
CA ARG A 470 9.27 5.57 1.55
C ARG A 470 8.84 6.39 0.34
N ASN A 471 8.93 7.71 0.44
CA ASN A 471 8.74 8.63 -0.67
C ASN A 471 7.40 8.45 -1.42
N LEU A 472 6.38 7.94 -0.73
CA LEU A 472 5.01 7.89 -1.21
C LEU A 472 4.26 9.14 -0.76
N ARG A 473 3.07 9.36 -1.31
CA ARG A 473 2.21 10.44 -0.85
C ARG A 473 1.47 10.04 0.43
N HIS A 474 0.64 9.02 0.44
CA HIS A 474 -0.12 8.67 1.65
C HIS A 474 -0.17 7.15 1.82
N PHE A 475 -0.21 6.66 3.06
CA PHE A 475 -0.94 5.41 3.33
C PHE A 475 -2.41 5.77 3.55
N THR A 476 -3.36 5.05 2.93
CA THR A 476 -4.79 5.40 3.06
C THR A 476 -5.69 4.23 3.42
N PHE A 477 -6.69 4.52 4.25
CA PHE A 477 -8.00 3.86 4.18
C PHE A 477 -9.02 4.92 3.79
N GLN A 478 -9.80 4.66 2.74
CA GLN A 478 -10.74 5.64 2.21
C GLN A 478 -11.96 5.01 1.56
N TRP A 479 -12.99 5.82 1.33
CA TRP A 479 -14.17 5.46 0.56
C TRP A 479 -14.84 4.19 1.10
N SER A 480 -15.49 4.33 2.27
CA SER A 480 -16.21 3.27 2.97
C SER A 480 -15.37 2.10 3.50
N ALA A 481 -14.04 2.13 3.35
CA ALA A 481 -13.17 1.09 3.88
C ALA A 481 -13.46 0.83 5.37
N SER A 482 -13.59 -0.45 5.74
CA SER A 482 -13.98 -0.79 7.11
C SER A 482 -13.53 -2.16 7.60
N GLY A 483 -13.34 -2.28 8.92
CA GLY A 483 -12.91 -3.51 9.57
C GLY A 483 -11.46 -3.89 9.24
N ASN A 484 -10.67 -2.95 8.70
CA ASN A 484 -9.28 -3.20 8.34
C ASN A 484 -8.34 -2.97 9.51
N VAL A 485 -7.17 -3.59 9.46
CA VAL A 485 -6.10 -3.44 10.45
C VAL A 485 -4.79 -3.05 9.76
N ALA A 486 -4.21 -1.92 10.14
CA ALA A 486 -2.84 -1.53 9.82
C ALA A 486 -1.98 -1.69 11.09
N ILE A 487 -1.09 -2.70 11.10
CA ILE A 487 -0.33 -3.08 12.30
C ILE A 487 1.18 -3.20 12.04
N GLY A 488 2.00 -2.54 12.87
CA GLY A 488 3.44 -2.78 12.85
C GLY A 488 4.15 -2.28 11.60
N ASN A 489 3.58 -1.32 10.86
CA ASN A 489 4.19 -0.77 9.65
C ASN A 489 5.16 0.38 9.99
N ASP A 490 5.99 0.76 9.02
CA ASP A 490 6.91 1.89 9.09
C ASP A 490 6.68 2.83 7.89
N PHE A 491 6.12 4.01 8.17
CA PHE A 491 5.72 5.00 7.18
C PHE A 491 6.48 6.32 7.37
N ASP A 492 6.92 6.92 6.26
CA ASP A 492 7.43 8.29 6.20
C ASP A 492 6.39 9.31 5.70
N SER A 493 5.14 8.85 5.52
CA SER A 493 3.97 9.64 5.15
C SER A 493 2.89 9.51 6.21
N ASP A 494 1.86 10.34 6.12
CA ASP A 494 0.70 10.30 7.00
C ASP A 494 -0.14 9.02 6.83
N VAL A 495 -0.83 8.66 7.92
CA VAL A 495 -1.98 7.76 7.85
C VAL A 495 -3.20 8.60 7.52
N ASN A 496 -3.66 8.47 6.29
CA ASN A 496 -4.67 9.34 5.72
C ASN A 496 -6.04 8.64 5.66
N LEU A 497 -6.98 9.15 6.45
CA LEU A 497 -8.39 8.80 6.36
C LEU A 497 -9.03 9.79 5.40
N HIS A 498 -8.94 9.45 4.11
CA HIS A 498 -9.15 10.39 2.99
C HIS A 498 -10.60 10.88 2.85
N GLY A 499 -11.53 10.32 3.61
CA GLY A 499 -12.96 10.61 3.52
C GLY A 499 -13.72 9.59 2.69
N GLY A 500 -15.03 9.81 2.59
CA GLY A 500 -15.94 8.82 2.01
C GLY A 500 -16.49 7.81 3.02
N TRP A 501 -16.57 8.16 4.31
CA TRP A 501 -17.21 7.36 5.36
C TRP A 501 -16.53 6.01 5.73
N GLU A 502 -15.21 5.94 5.58
CA GLU A 502 -14.37 4.90 6.17
C GLU A 502 -14.49 4.87 7.69
N ARG A 503 -14.57 3.68 8.27
CA ARG A 503 -14.99 3.48 9.67
C ARG A 503 -14.44 2.19 10.24
N ASN A 504 -14.41 2.05 11.56
CA ASN A 504 -14.03 0.80 12.24
C ASN A 504 -12.65 0.25 11.82
N ASN A 505 -11.72 1.08 11.34
CA ASN A 505 -10.37 0.62 11.01
C ASN A 505 -9.48 0.73 12.26
N LEU A 506 -8.57 -0.22 12.44
CA LEU A 506 -7.56 -0.21 13.50
C LEU A 506 -6.19 0.15 12.93
N ILE A 507 -5.55 1.15 13.52
CA ILE A 507 -4.20 1.58 13.22
C ILE A 507 -3.41 1.45 14.51
N GLU A 508 -2.54 0.45 14.61
CA GLU A 508 -1.78 0.21 15.83
C GLU A 508 -0.33 -0.24 15.62
N LEU A 509 0.54 0.02 16.59
CA LEU A 509 1.95 -0.41 16.56
C LEU A 509 2.76 0.08 15.35
N ASN A 510 2.26 1.07 14.60
CA ASN A 510 2.95 1.61 13.45
C ASN A 510 3.96 2.68 13.90
N THR A 511 5.08 2.76 13.19
CA THR A 511 5.98 3.92 13.22
C THR A 511 5.58 4.84 12.07
N VAL A 512 5.25 6.09 12.39
CA VAL A 512 4.84 7.11 11.41
C VAL A 512 5.70 8.34 11.62
N THR A 513 6.68 8.57 10.74
CA THR A 513 7.70 9.62 10.89
C THR A 513 7.58 10.60 9.74
N VAL A 514 6.87 11.71 9.96
CA VAL A 514 6.50 12.63 8.88
C VAL A 514 7.47 13.81 8.79
N PRO A 515 8.25 13.96 7.70
CA PRO A 515 9.19 15.07 7.55
C PRO A 515 8.46 16.41 7.28
N TYR A 516 9.17 17.53 7.38
CA TYR A 516 8.59 18.84 7.06
C TYR A 516 8.17 18.94 5.59
N GLU A 517 9.00 18.36 4.73
CA GLU A 517 8.85 18.36 3.29
C GLU A 517 7.60 17.58 2.85
N HIS A 518 7.04 16.72 3.70
CA HIS A 518 5.75 16.05 3.49
C HIS A 518 4.58 17.03 3.63
N ARG A 519 4.30 17.76 2.55
CA ARG A 519 3.34 18.86 2.54
C ARG A 519 2.83 19.16 1.13
N SER A 520 1.63 19.74 1.05
CA SER A 520 0.98 20.09 -0.22
C SER A 520 1.84 21.01 -1.10
N GLY A 521 2.53 21.97 -0.49
CA GLY A 521 3.39 22.92 -1.20
C GLY A 521 4.74 22.36 -1.69
N SER A 522 5.10 21.12 -1.37
CA SER A 522 6.33 20.50 -1.89
C SER A 522 6.05 19.83 -3.23
N CYS A 523 5.86 20.65 -4.26
CA CYS A 523 5.51 20.19 -5.59
C CYS A 523 6.14 21.08 -6.66
N SER A 524 6.68 20.47 -7.73
CA SER A 524 7.32 21.21 -8.83
C SER A 524 6.45 21.36 -10.09
N ALA A 525 5.55 20.42 -10.36
CA ALA A 525 4.69 20.42 -11.54
C ALA A 525 3.38 19.64 -11.31
N ASN A 526 2.32 20.01 -12.02
CA ASN A 526 1.00 19.35 -11.95
C ASN A 526 0.53 19.14 -10.51
N CYS A 527 0.68 20.19 -9.72
CA CYS A 527 0.38 20.21 -8.29
C CYS A 527 -1.11 20.23 -8.06
N GLY A 528 -1.54 19.57 -7.00
CA GLY A 528 -2.93 19.65 -6.55
C GLY A 528 -3.34 18.47 -5.70
N GLU A 529 -4.51 18.60 -5.11
CA GLU A 529 -5.16 17.52 -4.37
C GLU A 529 -6.07 16.68 -5.28
N GLU A 530 -6.57 15.56 -4.76
CA GLU A 530 -7.52 14.66 -5.45
C GLU A 530 -8.81 15.40 -5.87
N GLY A 531 -9.23 16.43 -5.12
CA GLY A 531 -10.37 17.28 -5.45
C GLY A 531 -10.11 18.39 -6.48
N GLY A 532 -8.95 18.38 -7.16
CA GLY A 532 -8.61 19.33 -8.21
C GLY A 532 -8.20 20.74 -7.73
N GLY A 533 -8.14 20.98 -6.42
CA GLY A 533 -7.62 22.21 -5.84
C GLY A 533 -6.10 22.34 -6.00
N GLY A 534 -5.60 23.57 -6.09
CA GLY A 534 -4.16 23.85 -6.04
C GLY A 534 -3.55 23.55 -4.67
N PRO A 535 -2.21 23.55 -4.56
CA PRO A 535 -1.55 23.26 -3.30
C PRO A 535 -1.91 24.30 -2.23
N ASP A 536 -2.07 23.85 -0.99
CA ASP A 536 -2.35 24.70 0.17
C ASP A 536 -1.12 24.83 1.09
N ALA A 537 -1.25 25.63 2.15
CA ALA A 537 -0.17 25.85 3.12
C ALA A 537 -0.02 24.70 4.14
N SER A 538 -0.79 23.61 4.02
CA SER A 538 -0.76 22.52 4.98
C SER A 538 0.58 21.80 4.93
N THR A 539 1.12 21.51 6.12
CA THR A 539 2.14 20.48 6.30
C THR A 539 1.42 19.27 6.88
N TRP A 540 1.45 18.14 6.18
CA TRP A 540 0.66 16.99 6.59
C TRP A 540 1.25 16.40 7.88
N PHE A 541 0.38 16.09 8.84
CA PHE A 541 0.73 15.49 10.12
C PHE A 541 0.58 13.97 10.06
N PRO A 542 1.12 13.21 11.04
CA PRO A 542 1.03 11.74 11.05
C PRO A 542 -0.38 11.17 10.89
N ILE A 543 -1.42 11.94 11.23
CA ILE A 543 -2.82 11.64 10.92
C ILE A 543 -3.36 12.73 10.02
N TRP A 544 -4.06 12.32 8.96
CA TRP A 544 -4.94 13.19 8.19
C TRP A 544 -6.37 12.65 8.24
N TRP A 545 -7.33 13.55 8.47
CA TRP A 545 -8.74 13.22 8.67
C TRP A 545 -9.63 14.06 7.76
N ALA A 546 -10.46 13.46 6.93
CA ALA A 546 -11.42 14.21 6.14
C ALA A 546 -12.50 14.83 7.05
N ALA A 547 -12.56 16.15 7.09
CA ALA A 547 -13.49 16.90 7.92
C ALA A 547 -14.35 17.90 7.12
N GLY A 548 -15.63 17.92 7.45
CA GLY A 548 -16.58 18.97 7.14
C GLY A 548 -16.62 19.37 5.66
N LYS A 549 -16.71 20.68 5.46
CA LYS A 549 -16.91 21.32 4.16
C LYS A 549 -15.85 20.96 3.14
N LYS A 550 -14.56 20.92 3.53
CA LYS A 550 -13.50 20.54 2.59
C LYS A 550 -13.67 19.10 2.11
N ALA A 551 -14.19 18.23 2.99
CA ALA A 551 -14.36 16.82 2.69
C ALA A 551 -15.38 16.51 1.58
N VAL A 552 -16.24 17.47 1.21
CA VAL A 552 -17.21 17.30 0.11
C VAL A 552 -16.55 16.84 -1.20
N LYS A 553 -15.30 17.26 -1.44
CA LYS A 553 -14.52 16.89 -2.63
C LYS A 553 -14.17 15.39 -2.68
N TRP A 554 -14.06 14.74 -1.52
CA TRP A 554 -13.75 13.31 -1.38
C TRP A 554 -14.98 12.51 -1.00
N SER A 555 -16.13 12.91 -1.54
CA SER A 555 -17.45 12.40 -1.21
C SER A 555 -17.95 12.75 0.19
N GLY A 556 -17.14 13.18 1.16
CA GLY A 556 -17.58 13.58 2.50
C GLY A 556 -16.57 13.20 3.58
N SER A 557 -16.92 13.47 4.84
CA SER A 557 -16.06 13.25 6.01
C SER A 557 -15.77 11.77 6.29
N SER A 558 -14.70 11.53 7.05
CA SER A 558 -14.38 10.22 7.63
C SER A 558 -15.44 9.77 8.63
N GLY A 559 -15.71 8.46 8.65
CA GLY A 559 -16.75 7.83 9.45
C GLY A 559 -16.33 7.44 10.88
N PRO A 560 -17.17 6.71 11.62
CA PRO A 560 -16.96 6.45 13.06
C PRO A 560 -15.88 5.42 13.38
N ARG A 561 -15.40 5.48 14.63
CA ARG A 561 -14.65 4.39 15.31
C ARG A 561 -13.40 3.95 14.56
N ASN A 562 -12.73 4.86 13.86
CA ASN A 562 -11.36 4.61 13.43
C ASN A 562 -10.44 4.74 14.66
N VAL A 563 -9.69 3.70 14.96
CA VAL A 563 -8.95 3.55 16.22
C VAL A 563 -7.47 3.69 15.98
N PHE A 564 -6.83 4.57 16.76
CA PHE A 564 -5.38 4.67 16.87
C PHE A 564 -4.96 4.19 18.26
N PHE A 565 -4.04 3.24 18.32
CA PHE A 565 -3.55 2.65 19.56
C PHE A 565 -2.07 2.31 19.48
N ASN A 566 -1.29 2.68 20.49
CA ASN A 566 0.12 2.29 20.62
C ASN A 566 0.98 2.49 19.34
N ASN A 567 0.76 3.58 18.60
CA ASN A 567 1.61 3.94 17.47
C ASN A 567 2.76 4.85 17.95
N THR A 568 3.90 4.80 17.29
CA THR A 568 4.96 5.80 17.43
C THR A 568 4.83 6.80 16.29
N MET A 569 4.20 7.94 16.57
CA MET A 569 3.97 8.98 15.57
C MET A 569 4.83 10.21 15.88
N THR A 570 5.54 10.72 14.88
CA THR A 570 6.38 11.91 15.03
C THR A 570 6.29 12.82 13.83
N LYS A 571 6.42 14.13 14.07
CA LYS A 571 6.33 15.17 13.04
C LYS A 571 7.52 16.12 13.13
N GLN A 572 8.13 16.42 12.00
CA GLN A 572 9.01 17.58 11.85
C GLN A 572 8.19 18.77 11.35
N VAL A 573 7.95 19.76 12.22
CA VAL A 573 7.07 20.92 11.91
C VAL A 573 7.76 22.02 11.10
N SER A 574 9.10 22.04 11.10
CA SER A 574 9.93 23.00 10.37
C SER A 574 11.13 22.27 9.77
N ALA A 575 11.57 22.68 8.58
CA ALA A 575 12.72 22.05 7.90
C ALA A 575 13.94 21.98 8.82
N GLY A 576 14.57 20.80 8.88
CA GLY A 576 15.81 20.58 9.64
C GLY A 576 15.66 20.57 11.17
N THR A 577 14.45 20.73 11.73
CA THR A 577 14.25 20.64 13.18
C THR A 577 14.14 19.20 13.67
N ALA A 578 14.21 18.98 14.99
CA ALA A 578 13.92 17.68 15.57
C ALA A 578 12.46 17.26 15.31
N TYR A 579 12.24 15.95 15.29
CA TYR A 579 10.91 15.35 15.25
C TYR A 579 10.26 15.45 16.63
N THR A 580 9.00 15.88 16.68
CA THR A 580 8.20 15.94 17.90
C THR A 580 7.18 14.79 17.93
N PRO A 581 6.95 14.15 19.09
CA PRO A 581 5.90 13.15 19.23
C PRO A 581 4.50 13.72 18.94
N TYR A 582 3.65 12.91 18.29
CA TYR A 582 2.26 13.21 17.99
C TYR A 582 1.38 12.15 18.69
N TYR A 583 0.70 12.53 19.78
CA TYR A 583 0.13 11.63 20.79
C TYR A 583 1.15 10.70 21.48
N ALA A 584 1.54 11.05 22.71
CA ALA A 584 2.58 10.32 23.45
C ALA A 584 2.05 9.18 24.34
N ASP A 585 0.74 9.07 24.57
CA ASP A 585 0.15 8.05 25.44
C ASP A 585 -0.10 6.75 24.65
N HIS A 586 0.88 5.84 24.72
CA HIS A 586 0.86 4.55 24.04
C HIS A 586 -0.20 3.57 24.57
N GLN A 587 -0.74 3.79 25.77
CA GLN A 587 -1.78 2.95 26.36
C GLN A 587 -3.19 3.49 26.09
N ARG A 588 -3.31 4.69 25.54
CA ARG A 588 -4.59 5.30 25.21
C ARG A 588 -5.17 4.72 23.94
N ILE A 589 -6.46 4.42 23.98
CA ILE A 589 -7.24 4.11 22.79
C ILE A 589 -7.89 5.41 22.30
N TYR A 590 -7.47 5.91 21.14
CA TYR A 590 -8.07 7.08 20.50
C TYR A 590 -9.06 6.62 19.43
N GLN A 591 -10.36 6.77 19.68
CA GLN A 591 -11.42 6.46 18.71
C GLN A 591 -11.92 7.74 18.05
N PHE A 592 -11.50 7.97 16.80
CA PHE A 592 -11.91 9.13 16.01
C PHE A 592 -13.32 8.95 15.43
N GLY A 593 -14.02 10.08 15.22
CA GLY A 593 -15.40 10.11 14.75
C GLY A 593 -16.39 9.52 15.76
N TRP A 594 -16.09 9.58 17.06
CA TRP A 594 -16.87 8.90 18.10
C TRP A 594 -16.98 9.72 19.38
N SER A 595 -18.18 9.78 19.97
CA SER A 595 -18.42 10.44 21.26
C SER A 595 -18.33 9.51 22.48
N GLY A 596 -18.18 8.20 22.24
CA GLY A 596 -18.40 7.15 23.24
C GLY A 596 -19.71 6.38 22.99
N THR A 597 -20.73 7.03 22.41
CA THR A 597 -22.05 6.42 22.18
C THR A 597 -22.57 6.54 20.75
N ALA A 598 -22.15 7.55 20.00
CA ALA A 598 -22.57 7.78 18.62
C ALA A 598 -21.44 8.41 17.80
N TRP A 599 -21.61 8.40 16.47
CA TRP A 599 -20.73 9.16 15.60
C TRP A 599 -20.80 10.65 15.95
N ARG A 600 -19.65 11.33 15.94
CA ARG A 600 -19.55 12.76 16.21
C ARG A 600 -18.46 13.37 15.33
N HIS A 601 -18.83 14.43 14.60
CA HIS A 601 -17.87 15.22 13.85
C HIS A 601 -16.81 15.83 14.78
N LEU A 602 -15.56 15.94 14.32
CA LEU A 602 -14.51 16.64 15.03
C LEU A 602 -14.88 18.11 15.22
N ALA A 603 -14.82 18.59 16.46
CA ALA A 603 -15.27 19.94 16.81
C ALA A 603 -14.29 20.64 17.74
N VAL A 604 -14.34 21.97 17.75
CA VAL A 604 -13.60 22.80 18.72
C VAL A 604 -14.61 23.75 19.35
N ALA A 605 -14.65 23.75 20.69
CA ALA A 605 -15.65 24.51 21.46
C ALA A 605 -17.10 24.27 20.99
N GLY A 606 -17.41 23.02 20.62
CA GLY A 606 -18.75 22.62 20.14
C GLY A 606 -19.03 22.86 18.65
N THR A 607 -18.14 23.57 17.94
CA THR A 607 -18.30 23.88 16.51
C THR A 607 -17.55 22.86 15.65
N PRO A 608 -18.22 22.17 14.71
CA PRO A 608 -17.54 21.29 13.76
C PRO A 608 -16.42 22.01 13.00
N ILE A 609 -15.28 21.34 12.82
CA ILE A 609 -14.20 21.92 12.01
C ILE A 609 -14.55 21.80 10.52
N PRO A 610 -14.31 22.84 9.70
CA PRO A 610 -14.60 22.78 8.26
C PRO A 610 -13.52 22.05 7.45
N ASP A 611 -12.35 21.84 8.05
CA ASP A 611 -11.14 21.27 7.46
C ASP A 611 -10.19 20.82 8.58
N TRP A 612 -9.44 19.75 8.34
CA TRP A 612 -8.35 19.27 9.17
C TRP A 612 -7.08 20.09 9.04
N SER A 613 -6.76 20.58 7.83
CA SER A 613 -5.53 21.33 7.59
C SER A 613 -5.43 22.55 8.50
N GLY A 614 -4.31 22.68 9.22
CA GLY A 614 -4.05 23.75 10.19
C GLY A 614 -4.70 23.55 11.56
N ARG A 615 -5.33 22.39 11.82
CA ARG A 615 -6.01 22.05 13.08
C ARG A 615 -5.57 20.72 13.67
N GLU A 616 -4.48 20.17 13.18
CA GLU A 616 -3.98 18.83 13.49
C GLU A 616 -3.51 18.70 14.95
N GLN A 617 -3.19 19.83 15.58
CA GLN A 617 -2.71 19.90 16.97
C GLN A 617 -3.80 20.35 17.97
N LEU A 618 -5.04 20.53 17.51
CA LEU A 618 -6.15 20.90 18.41
C LEU A 618 -6.64 19.68 19.21
N THR A 619 -7.30 19.96 20.33
CA THR A 619 -7.87 18.93 21.20
C THR A 619 -9.30 18.59 20.78
N TYR A 620 -9.54 17.32 20.43
CA TYR A 620 -10.86 16.81 20.04
C TYR A 620 -11.44 15.80 21.04
N THR A 621 -10.84 15.66 22.22
CA THR A 621 -11.37 14.82 23.30
C THR A 621 -12.50 15.52 24.06
N GLY A 622 -13.14 14.80 25.00
CA GLY A 622 -14.21 15.38 25.84
C GLY A 622 -15.53 15.61 25.08
N GLY A 623 -15.87 14.71 24.15
CA GLY A 623 -17.11 14.79 23.36
C GLY A 623 -16.97 15.57 22.04
N ASN A 624 -15.75 15.98 21.68
CA ASN A 624 -15.44 16.77 20.48
C ASN A 624 -15.02 15.90 19.27
N GLY A 625 -15.45 14.64 19.23
CA GLY A 625 -15.26 13.73 18.09
C GLY A 625 -14.11 12.73 18.23
N ILE A 626 -13.28 12.81 19.26
CA ILE A 626 -12.36 11.74 19.67
C ILE A 626 -12.75 11.21 21.05
N ASP A 627 -13.14 9.95 21.14
CA ASP A 627 -13.27 9.25 22.41
C ASP A 627 -11.90 8.69 22.82
N ALA A 628 -11.34 9.26 23.87
CA ALA A 628 -10.09 8.86 24.50
C ALA A 628 -10.30 8.51 25.99
N THR A 629 -11.48 8.03 26.36
CA THR A 629 -11.79 7.70 27.77
C THR A 629 -11.21 6.37 28.22
N ARG A 630 -10.72 5.54 27.29
CA ARG A 630 -10.29 4.17 27.53
C ARG A 630 -8.77 4.02 27.38
N THR A 631 -8.19 3.17 28.21
CA THR A 631 -6.81 2.70 28.07
C THR A 631 -6.79 1.17 28.01
N ASP A 632 -5.71 0.63 27.47
CA ASP A 632 -5.40 -0.79 27.47
C ASP A 632 -3.92 -0.99 27.75
N ALA A 633 -3.59 -1.91 28.66
CA ALA A 633 -2.20 -2.19 29.04
C ALA A 633 -1.53 -3.22 28.12
N GLY A 634 -2.29 -3.90 27.26
CA GLY A 634 -1.77 -4.84 26.27
C GLY A 634 -1.02 -4.12 25.16
N GLN A 635 -0.07 -4.82 24.53
CA GLN A 635 0.70 -4.23 23.43
C GLN A 635 -0.14 -4.03 22.16
N SER A 636 -1.16 -4.86 21.95
CA SER A 636 -2.04 -4.82 20.77
C SER A 636 -3.49 -5.07 21.18
N LEU A 637 -4.42 -4.41 20.48
CA LEU A 637 -5.85 -4.67 20.57
C LEU A 637 -6.28 -5.85 19.68
N PHE A 638 -5.45 -6.21 18.68
CA PHE A 638 -5.72 -7.24 17.68
C PHE A 638 -5.07 -8.60 17.98
N LEU A 639 -3.82 -8.61 18.44
CA LEU A 639 -2.99 -9.80 18.63
C LEU A 639 -2.77 -10.13 20.11
N ARG A 640 -2.65 -11.42 20.45
CA ARG A 640 -2.31 -11.88 21.81
C ARG A 640 -0.83 -11.64 22.13
N GLY A 641 0.03 -11.84 21.14
CA GLY A 641 1.46 -11.60 21.23
C GLY A 641 2.03 -11.12 19.90
N LEU A 642 3.18 -10.44 19.97
CA LEU A 642 3.93 -9.94 18.82
C LEU A 642 4.98 -10.95 18.33
N THR A 643 4.81 -12.23 18.68
CA THR A 643 5.74 -13.29 18.30
C THR A 643 5.71 -13.53 16.79
N PRO A 644 6.85 -13.84 16.16
CA PRO A 644 6.87 -14.26 14.77
C PRO A 644 5.99 -15.49 14.55
N GLY A 645 5.27 -15.54 13.43
CA GLY A 645 4.57 -16.76 12.99
C GLY A 645 5.57 -17.88 12.72
N LEU A 646 5.21 -19.12 13.09
CA LEU A 646 6.01 -20.31 12.73
C LEU A 646 6.16 -20.38 11.20
N PRO A 647 7.38 -20.57 10.66
CA PRO A 647 7.54 -20.85 9.24
C PRO A 647 6.85 -22.18 8.91
N SER A 648 6.06 -22.19 7.83
CA SER A 648 5.61 -23.44 7.20
C SER A 648 6.86 -24.21 6.73
N PRO A 649 6.96 -25.54 6.98
CA PRO A 649 8.20 -26.28 6.77
C PRO A 649 8.62 -26.24 5.29
N THR A 650 9.86 -25.83 5.06
CA THR A 650 10.56 -25.91 3.77
C THR A 650 10.64 -27.38 3.32
N PRO A 651 10.41 -27.72 2.04
CA PRO A 651 10.57 -29.09 1.58
C PRO A 651 12.00 -29.57 1.79
N THR A 652 12.14 -30.67 2.52
CA THR A 652 13.38 -31.42 2.64
C THR A 652 13.79 -31.90 1.26
N ALA A 653 15.01 -31.60 0.84
CA ALA A 653 15.57 -32.14 -0.39
C ALA A 653 15.52 -33.68 -0.33
N SER A 654 14.79 -34.29 -1.26
CA SER A 654 14.79 -35.74 -1.47
C SER A 654 16.09 -36.13 -2.19
N PRO A 655 16.77 -37.23 -1.81
CA PRO A 655 18.10 -37.55 -2.30
C PRO A 655 17.99 -38.16 -3.72
N SER A 656 18.68 -37.58 -4.69
CA SER A 656 18.93 -38.22 -5.99
C SER A 656 20.41 -38.60 -6.13
N ALA A 657 20.61 -39.69 -6.86
CA ALA A 657 21.76 -40.59 -6.81
C ALA A 657 23.08 -40.06 -7.39
N SER A 658 24.15 -40.64 -6.83
CA SER A 658 25.57 -40.65 -7.19
C SER A 658 25.97 -40.41 -8.67
N PRO A 659 27.05 -39.64 -8.91
CA PRO A 659 27.93 -39.84 -10.05
C PRO A 659 29.29 -40.46 -9.65
N SER A 660 29.86 -41.24 -10.57
CA SER A 660 31.17 -41.92 -10.51
C SER A 660 32.33 -40.97 -10.91
N PRO A 661 33.61 -41.25 -10.55
CA PRO A 661 34.66 -40.24 -10.37
C PRO A 661 35.70 -40.16 -11.51
N SER A 662 36.52 -39.08 -11.49
CA SER A 662 37.98 -38.97 -11.78
C SER A 662 38.35 -37.68 -12.57
N PRO A 663 39.59 -37.13 -12.52
CA PRO A 663 40.42 -36.76 -11.35
C PRO A 663 41.02 -35.31 -11.40
N SER A 664 41.23 -34.72 -10.21
CA SER A 664 42.36 -33.90 -9.65
C SER A 664 43.14 -32.79 -10.41
N PRO A 665 43.79 -31.84 -9.68
CA PRO A 665 43.79 -30.39 -9.96
C PRO A 665 45.19 -29.70 -10.03
N SER A 666 45.24 -28.37 -10.31
CA SER A 666 46.20 -27.36 -9.77
C SER A 666 45.98 -25.97 -10.42
N PRO A 667 46.41 -24.81 -9.84
CA PRO A 667 46.30 -24.30 -8.47
C PRO A 667 45.52 -22.95 -8.36
N SER A 668 45.16 -22.59 -7.13
CA SER A 668 44.41 -21.38 -6.70
C SER A 668 45.31 -20.15 -6.48
N PRO A 669 44.79 -18.90 -6.57
CA PRO A 669 45.29 -17.76 -5.81
C PRO A 669 44.66 -17.69 -4.40
N SER A 670 45.38 -17.00 -3.52
CA SER A 670 45.30 -16.98 -2.05
C SER A 670 44.01 -16.40 -1.46
N VAL A 671 43.46 -17.07 -0.43
CA VAL A 671 42.40 -16.56 0.46
C VAL A 671 43.05 -16.19 1.80
N SER A 672 42.92 -14.93 2.21
CA SER A 672 43.30 -14.46 3.55
C SER A 672 42.44 -15.11 4.64
N PRO A 673 42.96 -15.31 5.87
CA PRO A 673 42.23 -15.98 6.94
C PRO A 673 40.95 -15.22 7.35
N PRO A 674 39.85 -15.93 7.71
CA PRO A 674 38.62 -15.28 8.15
C PRO A 674 38.84 -14.58 9.51
N PRO A 675 38.27 -13.38 9.70
CA PRO A 675 38.27 -12.71 11.00
C PRO A 675 37.37 -13.47 11.98
N SER A 676 37.68 -13.35 13.27
CA SER A 676 36.92 -13.93 14.37
C SER A 676 35.47 -13.42 14.39
N GLY A 677 34.54 -14.22 13.86
CA GLY A 677 33.10 -13.99 13.87
C GLY A 677 32.37 -14.99 12.96
N CYS A 678 31.09 -15.26 13.22
CA CYS A 678 30.25 -16.09 12.34
C CYS A 678 29.67 -15.31 11.13
N LEU A 679 30.01 -14.02 11.02
CA LEU A 679 29.75 -13.24 9.81
C LEU A 679 30.80 -13.54 8.75
N THR A 680 30.37 -13.67 7.49
CA THR A 680 31.26 -13.75 6.33
C THR A 680 30.98 -12.59 5.40
N VAL A 681 32.03 -12.05 4.78
CA VAL A 681 31.92 -10.93 3.85
C VAL A 681 32.48 -11.33 2.48
N ARG A 682 31.79 -10.91 1.42
CA ARG A 682 32.24 -11.07 0.04
C ARG A 682 31.99 -9.78 -0.74
N THR A 683 32.76 -9.55 -1.79
CA THR A 683 32.61 -8.37 -2.64
C THR A 683 32.34 -8.77 -4.08
N VAL A 684 31.55 -7.95 -4.78
CA VAL A 684 31.25 -8.11 -6.20
C VAL A 684 31.43 -6.76 -6.88
N LYS A 685 32.20 -6.73 -7.95
CA LYS A 685 32.35 -5.53 -8.76
C LYS A 685 31.14 -5.42 -9.70
N THR A 686 30.34 -4.37 -9.54
CA THR A 686 29.06 -4.19 -10.26
C THR A 686 29.24 -3.51 -11.61
N SER A 687 30.22 -2.62 -11.73
CA SER A 687 30.58 -1.92 -12.96
C SER A 687 32.02 -1.43 -12.92
N THR A 688 32.65 -1.26 -14.08
CA THR A 688 34.04 -0.75 -14.22
C THR A 688 34.13 0.32 -15.29
N TRP A 689 34.90 1.37 -15.03
CA TRP A 689 35.28 2.39 -16.02
C TRP A 689 36.77 2.70 -15.92
N SER A 690 37.28 3.55 -16.82
CA SER A 690 38.73 3.80 -16.97
C SER A 690 39.41 4.36 -15.72
N THR A 691 38.66 5.03 -14.83
CA THR A 691 39.18 5.69 -13.62
C THR A 691 38.57 5.16 -12.32
N GLY A 692 37.81 4.05 -12.35
CA GLY A 692 37.09 3.59 -11.16
C GLY A 692 36.19 2.38 -11.38
N TYR A 693 35.45 2.03 -10.33
CA TYR A 693 34.49 0.92 -10.36
C TYR A 693 33.39 1.08 -9.29
N GLY A 694 32.25 0.45 -9.51
CA GLY A 694 31.24 0.19 -8.48
C GLY A 694 31.48 -1.19 -7.83
N MET A 695 31.27 -1.29 -6.53
CA MET A 695 31.45 -2.52 -5.76
C MET A 695 30.36 -2.68 -4.70
N ASP A 696 29.72 -3.83 -4.71
CA ASP A 696 28.81 -4.26 -3.65
C ASP A 696 29.57 -5.15 -2.66
N VAL A 697 29.25 -5.01 -1.39
CA VAL A 697 29.83 -5.72 -0.26
C VAL A 697 28.71 -6.39 0.50
N PHE A 698 28.75 -7.71 0.57
CA PHE A 698 27.70 -8.52 1.15
C PHE A 698 28.17 -9.14 2.46
N ILE A 699 27.35 -9.03 3.49
CA ILE A 699 27.55 -9.56 4.83
C ILE A 699 26.54 -10.67 5.06
N LYS A 700 27.00 -11.90 5.18
CA LYS A 700 26.16 -13.05 5.52
C LYS A 700 26.33 -13.42 6.98
N ASN A 701 25.19 -13.61 7.67
CA ASN A 701 25.17 -14.10 9.02
C ASN A 701 25.09 -15.63 9.05
N ASN A 702 26.20 -16.31 9.39
CA ASN A 702 26.21 -17.76 9.60
C ASN A 702 26.08 -18.14 11.09
N CYS A 703 25.75 -17.18 11.95
CA CYS A 703 25.42 -17.42 13.35
C CYS A 703 24.02 -18.07 13.46
N ALA A 704 23.75 -18.75 14.58
CA ALA A 704 22.42 -19.30 14.89
C ALA A 704 21.41 -18.22 15.33
N THR A 705 21.86 -17.00 15.59
CA THR A 705 21.06 -15.87 16.09
C THR A 705 21.22 -14.66 15.19
N THR A 706 20.21 -13.78 15.17
CA THR A 706 20.27 -12.49 14.48
C THR A 706 21.43 -11.65 15.01
N THR A 707 22.18 -11.05 14.09
CA THR A 707 23.17 -10.03 14.38
C THR A 707 22.51 -8.66 14.20
N LEU A 708 22.71 -7.72 15.13
CA LEU A 708 22.04 -6.40 15.12
C LEU A 708 22.95 -5.25 14.64
N ALA A 709 24.21 -5.56 14.37
CA ALA A 709 25.19 -4.62 13.87
C ALA A 709 26.31 -5.36 13.14
N TRP A 710 26.86 -4.75 12.11
CA TRP A 710 28.04 -5.26 11.42
C TRP A 710 29.06 -4.16 11.20
N ASN A 711 30.31 -4.56 11.15
CA ASN A 711 31.44 -3.67 10.90
C ASN A 711 32.37 -4.33 9.88
N VAL A 712 32.37 -3.82 8.66
CA VAL A 712 33.26 -4.26 7.58
C VAL A 712 34.45 -3.33 7.49
N GLN A 713 35.66 -3.89 7.39
CA GLN A 713 36.89 -3.12 7.20
C GLN A 713 37.72 -3.68 6.06
N PHE A 714 38.38 -2.81 5.31
CA PHE A 714 39.35 -3.18 4.27
C PHE A 714 40.29 -2.02 3.96
N ASP A 715 41.40 -2.34 3.27
CA ASP A 715 42.32 -1.34 2.74
C ASP A 715 42.17 -1.21 1.22
N LEU A 716 42.31 0.00 0.68
CA LEU A 716 42.45 0.22 -0.77
C LEU A 716 43.91 0.54 -1.13
N PRO A 717 44.47 0.02 -2.24
CA PRO A 717 45.82 0.37 -2.68
C PRO A 717 46.00 1.88 -2.93
N ALA A 718 47.22 2.38 -2.77
CA ALA A 718 47.54 3.78 -3.07
C ALA A 718 47.11 4.15 -4.50
N GLY A 719 46.50 5.33 -4.67
CA GLY A 719 45.88 5.75 -5.92
C GLY A 719 44.43 5.26 -6.12
N THR A 720 43.86 4.56 -5.13
CA THR A 720 42.42 4.21 -5.10
C THR A 720 41.75 4.64 -3.79
N THR A 721 40.56 5.24 -3.88
CA THR A 721 39.78 5.73 -2.73
C THR A 721 38.28 5.55 -2.97
N VAL A 722 37.48 5.55 -1.91
CA VAL A 722 36.01 5.53 -2.00
C VAL A 722 35.47 6.93 -2.26
N ALA A 723 34.90 7.16 -3.45
CA ALA A 723 34.34 8.43 -3.90
C ALA A 723 32.90 8.66 -3.44
N SER A 724 32.05 7.62 -3.45
CA SER A 724 30.69 7.66 -2.89
C SER A 724 30.30 6.28 -2.34
N HIS A 725 29.30 6.23 -1.45
CA HIS A 725 28.81 4.99 -0.84
C HIS A 725 27.33 5.11 -0.44
N TRP A 726 26.67 3.98 -0.24
CA TRP A 726 25.28 3.89 0.21
C TRP A 726 25.11 2.73 1.20
N SER A 727 23.97 2.70 1.91
CA SER A 727 23.61 1.65 2.87
C SER A 727 24.66 1.38 3.97
N ALA A 728 25.53 2.34 4.27
CA ALA A 728 26.56 2.22 5.31
C ALA A 728 27.02 3.61 5.78
N THR A 729 27.56 3.69 7.00
CA THR A 729 28.34 4.85 7.44
C THR A 729 29.83 4.54 7.28
N LYS A 730 30.54 5.35 6.50
CA LYS A 730 31.98 5.18 6.22
C LYS A 730 32.85 6.08 7.10
N THR A 731 33.86 5.51 7.74
CA THR A 731 35.03 6.25 8.26
C THR A 731 36.31 5.81 7.56
N GLN A 732 37.32 6.68 7.54
CA GLN A 732 38.57 6.45 6.80
C GLN A 732 39.77 7.02 7.57
N SER A 733 40.87 6.26 7.60
CA SER A 733 42.18 6.71 8.07
C SER A 733 43.24 6.28 7.07
N GLY A 734 43.79 7.23 6.31
CA GLY A 734 44.67 6.93 5.18
C GLY A 734 43.96 6.04 4.15
N GLN A 735 44.53 4.86 3.88
CA GLN A 735 43.99 3.86 2.96
C GLN A 735 43.08 2.81 3.61
N HIS A 736 42.85 2.91 4.92
CA HIS A 736 42.00 2.01 5.69
C HIS A 736 40.57 2.54 5.76
N PHE A 737 39.60 1.71 5.39
CA PHE A 737 38.18 2.05 5.35
C PHE A 737 37.39 1.17 6.31
N THR A 738 36.50 1.79 7.08
CA THR A 738 35.55 1.10 7.96
C THR A 738 34.12 1.48 7.58
N PHE A 739 33.28 0.48 7.39
CA PHE A 739 31.86 0.62 7.12
C PHE A 739 31.06 -0.03 8.24
N VAL A 740 30.07 0.69 8.77
CA VAL A 740 29.12 0.15 9.74
C VAL A 740 27.69 0.29 9.22
N ASN A 741 26.82 -0.57 9.70
CA ASN A 741 25.41 -0.57 9.32
C ASN A 741 24.76 0.79 9.59
N VAL A 742 23.83 1.16 8.72
CA VAL A 742 22.86 2.22 9.00
C VAL A 742 21.67 1.63 9.76
N SER A 743 20.70 2.47 10.11
CA SER A 743 19.60 2.06 10.99
C SER A 743 18.74 0.93 10.46
N PHE A 744 18.70 0.70 9.15
CA PHE A 744 17.79 -0.25 8.52
C PHE A 744 18.41 -1.62 8.16
N ASN A 745 19.74 -1.76 8.14
CA ASN A 745 20.40 -2.99 7.68
C ASN A 745 21.37 -3.61 8.70
N GLY A 746 21.23 -3.27 9.99
CA GLY A 746 22.00 -3.90 11.05
C GLY A 746 21.55 -5.32 11.37
N ASP A 747 20.26 -5.61 11.16
CA ASP A 747 19.58 -6.83 11.62
C ASP A 747 19.67 -7.95 10.58
N ILE A 748 20.78 -8.69 10.57
CA ILE A 748 20.97 -9.84 9.69
C ILE A 748 20.51 -11.11 10.41
N ARG A 749 19.39 -11.72 10.00
CA ARG A 749 18.91 -12.98 10.60
C ARG A 749 19.85 -14.14 10.29
N ALA A 750 19.79 -15.21 11.10
CA ALA A 750 20.56 -16.44 10.85
C ALA A 750 20.34 -16.96 9.42
N GLY A 751 21.43 -17.16 8.69
CA GLY A 751 21.44 -17.61 7.28
C GLY A 751 21.12 -16.54 6.24
N GLN A 752 20.75 -15.32 6.64
CA GLN A 752 20.46 -14.21 5.73
C GLN A 752 21.71 -13.39 5.39
N GLU A 753 21.58 -12.54 4.39
CA GLU A 753 22.63 -11.66 3.89
C GLU A 753 22.08 -10.24 3.78
N GLU A 754 22.91 -9.26 4.14
CA GLU A 754 22.67 -7.82 3.90
C GLU A 754 23.81 -7.26 3.05
N ASP A 755 23.60 -6.11 2.43
CA ASP A 755 24.62 -5.47 1.61
C ASP A 755 24.73 -3.95 1.78
N PHE A 756 25.89 -3.45 1.37
CA PHE A 756 26.12 -2.05 1.08
C PHE A 756 27.00 -1.93 -0.16
N GLY A 757 27.08 -0.74 -0.76
CA GLY A 757 27.92 -0.54 -1.94
C GLY A 757 28.66 0.79 -1.95
N PHE A 758 29.65 0.87 -2.82
CA PHE A 758 30.47 2.06 -3.01
C PHE A 758 31.02 2.19 -4.43
N ASN A 759 31.27 3.44 -4.83
CA ASN A 759 32.05 3.75 -6.03
C ASN A 759 33.48 4.13 -5.63
N ALA A 760 34.46 3.48 -6.27
CA ALA A 760 35.87 3.79 -6.14
C ALA A 760 36.35 4.75 -7.24
N SER A 761 37.23 5.68 -6.87
CA SER A 761 38.09 6.42 -7.79
C SER A 761 39.49 5.80 -7.71
N GLY A 762 39.97 5.21 -8.81
CA GLY A 762 41.14 4.32 -8.89
C GLY A 762 40.75 2.85 -9.13
N THR A 763 41.71 2.04 -9.61
CA THR A 763 41.45 0.65 -10.08
C THR A 763 41.89 -0.45 -9.11
N GLY A 764 42.46 -0.10 -7.96
CA GLY A 764 42.89 -1.04 -6.92
C GLY A 764 41.72 -1.69 -6.19
N ASN A 765 41.72 -3.02 -6.07
CA ASN A 765 40.67 -3.76 -5.33
C ASN A 765 40.92 -3.74 -3.82
N PRO A 766 39.88 -3.91 -2.98
CA PRO A 766 40.02 -4.07 -1.54
C PRO A 766 40.95 -5.24 -1.16
N VAL A 767 41.82 -5.00 -0.19
CA VAL A 767 42.64 -6.03 0.48
C VAL A 767 42.36 -6.01 1.98
N ASN A 768 42.78 -7.06 2.70
CA ASN A 768 42.56 -7.18 4.15
C ASN A 768 41.07 -7.04 4.57
N LEU A 769 40.16 -7.57 3.75
CA LEU A 769 38.73 -7.50 3.99
C LEU A 769 38.34 -8.33 5.23
N THR A 770 37.71 -7.68 6.19
CA THR A 770 37.22 -8.28 7.43
C THR A 770 35.80 -7.84 7.75
N VAL A 771 35.06 -8.66 8.49
CA VAL A 771 33.73 -8.33 9.04
C VAL A 771 33.62 -8.85 10.47
N ARG A 772 32.93 -8.12 11.33
CA ARG A 772 32.63 -8.51 12.71
C ARG A 772 31.27 -7.98 13.17
#